data_AF-A0A1D6RDN0-F1
#
_entry.id   AF-A0A1D6RDN0-F1
#
_cell.length_a   1.000
_cell.length_b   1.000
_cell.length_c   1.000
_cell.angle_alpha   90.00
_cell.angle_beta   90.00
_cell.angle_gamma   90.00
#
_symmetry.space_group_name_H-M   'P 1'
#
loop_
_entity.id
_entity.type
_entity.pdbx_description
1 polymer ?
#
loop_
_entity_poly.entity_id
_entity_poly.type
_entity_poly.pdbx_seq_one_letter_code
_entity_poly.pdbx_strand_id
1 'polypeptide(L)'
;MMCGARTYGKLSGGGHVYKMEPLTFDDSKRLFFRRTFGPEDLCHPHLEKVSNDILRKCSGLPLAIITVSSLLADQHAEDEWKRVLAAIGSALAKDSGADKMTKILSFSYFDLPHHLRACLLYLSIFPEDSTIWKQHLIHMWVAEGFIHEKQGRSRYEIGESYFNELINRSLIQPVGATLGQVESCQVHDIVLDFITCIAAEVNFVTKFSDVEHGHNSYDRVRRLIIGNTSNEKVAISTSPILSHVRSLIIYAHDPQVSLLAFPVLRVLDLGKCWWLEEHHVANIEKLLLLKYLSLANVTLLPQKIGELQYLETLDITNTRILEMPLAVTSLQWLASLNVHYHIRFTDGMIGKMQSLEELETFGVHSYEQGKPLEEFSQLTKMWRLKVQLGMFELWEGPGQIEDLHGYLGTLVSSCNLRHLNISKLSSNFLAVKTYFPLSLDSWCPTTPCSLQELHITYCFIDKVPNWMSLLCNLRELEIYVASVRPEDVRILGSIPTLLILKLKTFNGTDGRILIHGFSNLKYFHLELLYCGTSLEFEEGSMPRLEHLELEFRVHQMDCLNGSPNFGIQHLSALRKVEVCILCNFGNRDNPLAGLECCFGKFIGMIIEADIEALPNCSSFLLQYGNVPFGNVACEHYTKIVETDCEKEDEAGRGKVGSAGAPHWHVGENYFRMSFG
;
A
#
# COMPACT_ATOMS: atom_id res chain seq x y z
N MET A 1 4.92 -14.54 36.19
CA MET A 1 4.15 -13.80 37.22
C MET A 1 3.37 -12.79 36.41
N MET A 2 2.12 -13.09 36.05
CA MET A 2 1.48 -12.44 34.89
C MET A 2 1.11 -10.98 35.20
N CYS A 3 1.66 -10.05 34.41
CA CYS A 3 1.14 -8.70 34.30
C CYS A 3 -0.33 -8.77 33.82
N GLY A 4 -1.24 -8.15 34.57
CA GLY A 4 -2.65 -8.12 34.22
C GLY A 4 -2.87 -7.34 32.93
N ALA A 5 -3.36 -8.01 31.88
CA ALA A 5 -3.85 -7.35 30.67
C ALA A 5 -5.00 -6.40 31.04
N ARG A 6 -5.01 -5.19 30.46
CA ARG A 6 -6.06 -4.21 30.75
C ARG A 6 -7.35 -4.64 30.07
N THR A 7 -8.41 -4.86 30.85
CA THR A 7 -9.73 -5.29 30.33
C THR A 7 -10.72 -4.13 30.10
N TYR A 8 -10.31 -2.86 30.14
CA TYR A 8 -11.28 -1.75 30.07
C TYR A 8 -10.74 -0.50 29.33
N GLY A 9 -11.40 -0.15 28.21
CA GLY A 9 -11.33 1.18 27.60
C GLY A 9 -12.31 2.12 28.30
N LYS A 10 -11.85 3.31 28.71
CA LYS A 10 -12.67 4.32 29.40
C LYS A 10 -12.69 5.60 28.58
N LEU A 11 -13.81 5.90 27.92
CA LEU A 11 -14.03 7.18 27.25
C LEU A 11 -14.45 8.22 28.28
N SER A 12 -13.69 9.30 28.44
CA SER A 12 -14.00 10.41 29.34
C SER A 12 -14.83 11.49 28.64
N GLY A 13 -16.08 11.66 29.08
CA GLY A 13 -16.94 12.78 28.67
C GLY A 13 -18.42 12.42 28.77
N GLY A 14 -19.01 12.45 29.98
CA GLY A 14 -20.46 12.39 30.22
C GLY A 14 -21.23 11.15 29.72
N GLY A 15 -20.55 10.08 29.30
CA GLY A 15 -21.14 9.03 28.46
C GLY A 15 -21.68 7.81 29.21
N HIS A 16 -22.83 7.31 28.74
CA HIS A 16 -23.32 5.97 29.05
C HIS A 16 -22.25 4.92 28.71
N VAL A 17 -21.86 4.10 29.70
CA VAL A 17 -20.96 2.95 29.47
C VAL A 17 -21.78 1.83 28.85
N TYR A 18 -21.62 1.60 27.55
CA TYR A 18 -22.21 0.44 26.89
C TYR A 18 -21.31 -0.77 27.09
N LYS A 19 -21.80 -1.77 27.84
CA LYS A 19 -21.10 -3.02 28.03
C LYS A 19 -21.38 -3.93 26.84
N MET A 20 -20.35 -4.24 26.06
CA MET A 20 -20.46 -5.22 24.98
C MET A 20 -20.64 -6.62 25.57
N GLU A 21 -21.72 -7.31 25.19
CA GLU A 21 -21.97 -8.70 25.59
C GLU A 21 -21.14 -9.67 24.72
N PRO A 22 -20.76 -10.85 25.26
CA PRO A 22 -20.15 -11.90 24.47
C PRO A 22 -21.06 -12.34 23.31
N LEU A 23 -20.45 -12.89 22.26
CA LEU A 23 -21.21 -13.46 21.15
C LEU A 23 -22.11 -14.61 21.64
N THR A 24 -23.28 -14.73 21.02
CA THR A 24 -24.13 -15.90 21.21
C THR A 24 -23.41 -17.16 20.75
N PHE A 25 -23.86 -18.33 21.19
CA PHE A 25 -23.26 -19.59 20.76
C PHE A 25 -23.34 -19.76 19.23
N ASP A 26 -24.47 -19.40 18.62
CA ASP A 26 -24.70 -19.51 17.18
C ASP A 26 -23.83 -18.53 16.38
N ASP A 27 -23.70 -17.28 16.84
CA ASP A 27 -22.79 -16.32 16.22
C ASP A 27 -21.33 -16.74 16.37
N SER A 28 -20.96 -17.30 17.53
CA SER A 28 -19.63 -17.85 17.78
C SER A 28 -19.32 -19.01 16.86
N LYS A 29 -20.29 -19.93 16.67
CA LYS A 29 -20.18 -21.06 15.74
C LYS A 29 -20.01 -20.55 14.32
N ARG A 30 -20.86 -19.62 13.87
CA ARG A 30 -20.78 -19.02 12.53
C ARG A 30 -19.43 -18.35 12.29
N LEU A 31 -18.93 -17.55 13.23
CA LEU A 31 -17.63 -16.89 13.14
C LEU A 31 -16.48 -17.90 13.05
N PHE A 32 -16.51 -18.93 13.90
CA PHE A 32 -15.48 -19.96 13.97
C PHE A 32 -15.38 -20.75 12.66
N PHE A 33 -16.50 -21.30 12.16
CA PHE A 33 -16.50 -22.08 10.92
C PHE A 33 -16.15 -21.21 9.71
N ARG A 34 -16.66 -19.98 9.62
CA ARG A 34 -16.32 -19.04 8.56
C ARG A 34 -14.82 -18.76 8.50
N ARG A 35 -14.16 -18.66 9.66
CA ARG A 35 -12.73 -18.42 9.73
C ARG A 35 -11.91 -19.67 9.42
N THR A 36 -12.32 -20.85 9.91
CA THR A 36 -11.59 -22.11 9.72
C THR A 36 -11.72 -22.67 8.31
N PHE A 37 -12.91 -22.65 7.72
CA PHE A 37 -13.19 -23.33 6.43
C PHE A 37 -13.52 -22.37 5.29
N GLY A 38 -13.61 -21.07 5.57
CA GLY A 38 -14.03 -20.06 4.59
C GLY A 38 -15.55 -19.93 4.48
N PRO A 39 -16.05 -19.20 3.47
CA PRO A 39 -17.47 -18.88 3.30
C PRO A 39 -18.31 -20.05 2.74
N GLU A 40 -17.70 -21.16 2.35
CA GLU A 40 -18.42 -22.34 1.88
C GLU A 40 -18.96 -23.13 3.07
N ASP A 41 -20.26 -23.44 3.07
CA ASP A 41 -20.92 -24.30 4.06
C ASP A 41 -20.45 -25.76 3.89
N LEU A 42 -19.20 -26.02 4.26
CA LEU A 42 -18.67 -27.38 4.35
C LEU A 42 -19.18 -28.01 5.65
N CYS A 43 -20.13 -28.94 5.50
CA CYS A 43 -20.61 -29.72 6.62
C CYS A 43 -19.50 -30.69 7.08
N HIS A 44 -18.99 -30.49 8.30
CA HIS A 44 -18.01 -31.38 8.95
C HIS A 44 -18.62 -32.04 10.20
N PRO A 45 -19.51 -33.04 10.06
CA PRO A 45 -20.22 -33.64 11.19
C PRO A 45 -19.29 -34.24 12.25
N HIS A 46 -18.15 -34.81 11.82
CA HIS A 46 -17.17 -35.43 12.72
C HIS A 46 -16.47 -34.39 13.62
N LEU A 47 -16.42 -33.13 13.21
CA LEU A 47 -15.81 -32.03 13.99
C LEU A 47 -16.83 -31.28 14.85
N GLU A 48 -18.13 -31.55 14.71
CA GLU A 48 -19.17 -30.77 15.39
C GLU A 48 -19.06 -30.86 16.92
N LYS A 49 -18.84 -32.06 17.46
CA LYS A 49 -18.73 -32.23 18.92
C LYS A 49 -17.52 -31.50 19.49
N VAL A 50 -16.35 -31.71 18.89
CA VAL A 50 -15.09 -31.10 19.36
C VAL A 50 -15.09 -29.58 19.16
N SER A 51 -15.65 -29.08 18.06
CA SER A 51 -15.78 -27.63 17.82
C SER A 51 -16.68 -26.95 18.85
N ASN A 52 -17.83 -27.56 19.19
CA ASN A 52 -18.72 -27.04 20.25
C ASN A 52 -18.01 -26.99 21.62
N ASP A 53 -17.19 -27.98 21.95
CA ASP A 53 -16.42 -28.01 23.19
C ASP A 53 -15.32 -26.94 23.22
N ILE A 54 -14.69 -26.66 22.07
CA ILE A 54 -13.72 -25.56 21.91
C ILE A 54 -14.42 -24.21 22.10
N LEU A 55 -15.56 -23.98 21.44
CA LEU A 55 -16.34 -22.74 21.53
C LEU A 55 -16.74 -22.40 22.97
N ARG A 56 -17.14 -23.42 23.75
CA ARG A 56 -17.44 -23.24 25.18
C ARG A 56 -16.23 -22.73 25.97
N LYS A 57 -15.01 -23.14 25.63
CA LYS A 57 -13.79 -22.61 26.26
C LYS A 57 -13.50 -21.17 25.85
N CYS A 58 -13.82 -20.78 24.62
CA CYS A 58 -13.68 -19.39 24.14
C CYS A 58 -14.71 -18.43 24.76
N SER A 59 -15.79 -18.93 25.37
CA SER A 59 -16.76 -18.15 26.14
C SER A 59 -17.36 -16.93 25.40
N GLY A 60 -17.56 -17.04 24.08
CA GLY A 60 -18.14 -15.97 23.25
C GLY A 60 -17.21 -14.78 22.98
N LEU A 61 -15.92 -14.86 23.31
CA LEU A 61 -14.95 -13.80 23.02
C LEU A 61 -14.53 -13.85 21.54
N PRO A 62 -14.79 -12.81 20.72
CA PRO A 62 -14.49 -12.83 19.29
C PRO A 62 -13.00 -13.09 18.99
N LEU A 63 -12.09 -12.43 19.71
CA LEU A 63 -10.65 -12.60 19.50
C LEU A 63 -10.21 -14.05 19.82
N ALA A 64 -10.70 -14.63 20.92
CA ALA A 64 -10.43 -16.02 21.26
C ALA A 64 -10.90 -17.00 20.18
N ILE A 65 -12.12 -16.77 19.67
CA ILE A 65 -12.72 -17.57 18.60
C ILE A 65 -11.88 -17.48 17.33
N ILE A 66 -11.50 -16.27 16.91
CA ILE A 66 -10.70 -16.03 15.71
C ILE A 66 -9.31 -16.64 15.86
N THR A 67 -8.63 -16.46 16.99
CA THR A 67 -7.29 -17.03 17.20
C THR A 67 -7.31 -18.56 17.15
N VAL A 68 -8.27 -19.22 17.82
CA VAL A 68 -8.36 -20.70 17.81
C VAL A 68 -8.82 -21.24 16.46
N SER A 69 -9.77 -20.58 15.79
CA SER A 69 -10.20 -20.99 14.44
C SER A 69 -9.07 -20.87 13.42
N SER A 70 -8.29 -19.79 13.48
CA SER A 70 -7.09 -19.58 12.64
C SER A 70 -6.00 -20.62 12.89
N LEU A 71 -5.83 -21.09 14.13
CA LEU A 71 -4.90 -22.18 14.44
C LEU A 71 -5.32 -23.51 13.81
N LEU A 72 -6.62 -23.71 13.61
CA LEU A 72 -7.22 -24.94 13.09
C LEU A 72 -7.53 -24.89 11.59
N ALA A 73 -7.31 -23.76 10.90
CA ALA A 73 -7.74 -23.53 9.52
C ALA A 73 -7.27 -24.60 8.52
N ASP A 74 -6.05 -25.13 8.71
CA ASP A 74 -5.47 -26.16 7.84
C ASP A 74 -5.57 -27.59 8.41
N GLN A 75 -6.38 -27.81 9.46
CA GLN A 75 -6.45 -29.07 10.19
C GLN A 75 -7.80 -29.75 10.01
N HIS A 76 -7.84 -30.86 9.27
CA HIS A 76 -9.07 -31.63 9.04
C HIS A 76 -9.24 -32.86 9.95
N ALA A 77 -8.16 -33.27 10.63
CA ALA A 77 -8.15 -34.44 11.50
C ALA A 77 -8.73 -34.12 12.88
N GLU A 78 -9.71 -34.92 13.33
CA GLU A 78 -10.37 -34.72 14.64
C GLU A 78 -9.38 -34.80 15.82
N ASP A 79 -8.32 -35.60 15.70
CA ASP A 79 -7.30 -35.76 16.75
C ASP A 79 -6.55 -34.46 17.04
N GLU A 80 -6.31 -33.66 16.01
CA GLU A 80 -5.64 -32.36 16.17
C GLU A 80 -6.55 -31.36 16.90
N TRP A 81 -7.84 -31.40 16.63
CA TRP A 81 -8.84 -30.59 17.33
C TRP A 81 -8.96 -31.02 18.80
N LYS A 82 -8.90 -32.33 19.08
CA LYS A 82 -8.87 -32.86 20.45
C LYS A 82 -7.59 -32.44 21.18
N ARG A 83 -6.43 -32.43 20.50
CA ARG A 83 -5.17 -31.91 21.05
C ARG A 83 -5.31 -30.45 21.47
N VAL A 84 -5.85 -29.60 20.60
CA VAL A 84 -6.11 -28.18 20.87
C VAL A 84 -7.09 -28.02 22.05
N LEU A 85 -8.20 -28.75 22.05
CA LEU A 85 -9.18 -28.73 23.15
C LEU A 85 -8.56 -29.10 24.51
N ALA A 86 -7.73 -30.15 24.53
CA ALA A 86 -7.03 -30.62 25.71
C ALA A 86 -5.99 -29.60 26.19
N ALA A 87 -5.22 -28.99 25.27
CA ALA A 87 -4.22 -27.98 25.58
C ALA A 87 -4.86 -26.72 26.18
N ILE A 88 -5.93 -26.19 25.57
CA ILE A 88 -6.70 -25.06 26.12
C ILE A 88 -7.27 -25.44 27.49
N GLY A 89 -7.79 -26.66 27.66
CA GLY A 89 -8.26 -27.14 28.97
C GLY A 89 -7.19 -27.17 30.05
N SER A 90 -6.01 -27.69 29.74
CA SER A 90 -4.87 -27.74 30.65
C SER A 90 -4.40 -26.33 31.03
N ALA A 91 -4.30 -25.42 30.05
CA ALA A 91 -3.94 -24.02 30.30
C ALA A 91 -4.98 -23.30 31.18
N LEU A 92 -6.28 -23.52 30.92
CA LEU A 92 -7.37 -22.98 31.72
C LEU A 92 -7.35 -23.47 33.17
N ALA A 93 -6.99 -24.74 33.41
CA ALA A 93 -6.99 -25.36 34.72
C ALA A 93 -5.76 -25.03 35.59
N LYS A 94 -4.59 -24.74 34.98
CA LYS A 94 -3.32 -24.56 35.70
C LYS A 94 -3.19 -23.24 36.48
N ASP A 95 -3.96 -22.21 36.13
CA ASP A 95 -3.82 -20.89 36.76
C ASP A 95 -5.18 -20.19 36.87
N SER A 96 -5.78 -20.12 38.07
CA SER A 96 -7.09 -19.48 38.25
C SER A 96 -7.06 -17.95 38.20
N GLY A 97 -5.89 -17.32 38.19
CA GLY A 97 -5.74 -15.86 38.25
C GLY A 97 -5.59 -15.17 36.90
N ALA A 98 -5.11 -15.87 35.88
CA ALA A 98 -4.93 -15.31 34.54
C ALA A 98 -6.20 -15.35 33.68
N ASP A 99 -6.44 -14.25 32.95
CA ASP A 99 -7.59 -14.12 32.07
C ASP A 99 -7.60 -15.23 30.99
N LYS A 100 -8.81 -15.66 30.59
CA LYS A 100 -8.99 -16.72 29.59
C LYS A 100 -8.29 -16.39 28.27
N MET A 101 -8.30 -15.11 27.87
CA MET A 101 -7.70 -14.69 26.61
C MET A 101 -6.18 -14.86 26.64
N THR A 102 -5.51 -14.48 27.73
CA THR A 102 -4.07 -14.65 27.93
C THR A 102 -3.62 -16.10 27.72
N LYS A 103 -4.42 -17.07 28.18
CA LYS A 103 -4.11 -18.50 28.03
C LYS A 103 -4.27 -18.99 26.59
N ILE A 104 -5.27 -18.49 25.87
CA ILE A 104 -5.48 -18.82 24.45
C ILE A 104 -4.35 -18.22 23.60
N LEU A 105 -3.95 -16.99 23.88
CA LEU A 105 -2.79 -16.36 23.23
C LEU A 105 -1.49 -17.10 23.55
N SER A 106 -1.30 -17.52 24.80
CA SER A 106 -0.14 -18.33 25.22
C SER A 106 -0.04 -19.62 24.42
N PHE A 107 -1.14 -20.35 24.26
CA PHE A 107 -1.15 -21.56 23.44
C PHE A 107 -0.79 -21.26 21.97
N SER A 108 -1.41 -20.24 21.39
CA SER A 108 -1.18 -19.84 19.99
C SER A 108 0.27 -19.41 19.75
N TYR A 109 0.87 -18.71 20.72
CA TYR A 109 2.28 -18.33 20.70
C TYR A 109 3.22 -19.53 20.78
N PHE A 110 2.97 -20.48 21.68
CA PHE A 110 3.80 -21.66 21.86
C PHE A 110 3.61 -22.72 20.76
N ASP A 111 2.60 -22.58 19.90
CA ASP A 111 2.46 -23.38 18.69
C ASP A 111 3.28 -22.84 17.51
N LEU A 112 3.64 -21.54 17.52
CA LEU A 112 4.46 -20.94 16.47
C LEU A 112 5.87 -21.58 16.39
N PRO A 113 6.44 -21.73 15.18
CA PRO A 113 7.87 -21.96 15.00
C PRO A 113 8.74 -20.87 15.66
N HIS A 114 9.96 -21.23 16.08
CA HIS A 114 10.85 -20.32 16.81
C HIS A 114 11.15 -18.99 16.09
N HIS A 115 11.29 -19.00 14.76
CA HIS A 115 11.55 -17.79 13.99
C HIS A 115 10.35 -16.83 14.00
N LEU A 116 9.13 -17.35 13.90
CA LEU A 116 7.90 -16.54 13.99
C LEU A 116 7.66 -15.99 15.38
N ARG A 117 8.04 -16.72 16.44
CA ARG A 117 7.99 -16.18 17.81
C ARG A 117 8.87 -14.94 17.96
N ALA A 118 10.08 -14.95 17.38
CA ALA A 118 10.97 -13.80 17.41
C ALA A 118 10.38 -12.62 16.63
N CYS A 119 9.86 -12.86 15.41
CA CYS A 119 9.18 -11.85 14.61
C CYS A 119 7.96 -11.24 15.34
N LEU A 120 7.13 -12.08 15.98
CA LEU A 120 5.97 -11.63 16.74
C LEU A 120 6.38 -10.83 17.98
N LEU A 121 7.33 -11.31 18.79
CA LEU A 121 7.80 -10.55 19.96
C LEU A 121 8.42 -9.22 19.57
N TYR A 122 9.04 -9.12 18.40
CA TYR A 122 9.61 -7.87 17.91
C TYR A 122 8.56 -6.79 17.68
N LEU A 123 7.31 -7.15 17.42
CA LEU A 123 6.23 -6.18 17.29
C LEU A 123 5.91 -5.43 18.59
N SER A 124 6.36 -5.92 19.74
CA SER A 124 6.19 -5.21 21.02
C SER A 124 6.97 -3.89 21.09
N ILE A 125 7.79 -3.58 20.08
CA ILE A 125 8.47 -2.28 19.98
C ILE A 125 7.55 -1.16 19.55
N PHE A 126 6.48 -1.48 18.83
CA PHE A 126 5.58 -0.48 18.29
C PHE A 126 4.53 -0.06 19.34
N PRO A 127 4.14 1.23 19.37
CA PRO A 127 3.08 1.68 20.27
C PRO A 127 1.71 1.15 19.85
N GLU A 128 0.75 1.21 20.78
CA GLU A 128 -0.67 0.93 20.55
C GLU A 128 -1.21 1.70 19.33
N ASP A 129 -2.16 1.09 18.61
CA ASP A 129 -2.83 1.63 17.40
C ASP A 129 -1.91 2.01 16.22
N SER A 130 -0.62 1.71 16.29
CA SER A 130 0.30 2.12 15.24
C SER A 130 0.15 1.28 13.97
N THR A 131 -0.02 1.96 12.84
CA THR A 131 0.07 1.33 11.52
C THR A 131 1.53 1.01 11.21
N ILE A 132 1.81 -0.28 10.98
CA ILE A 132 3.15 -0.82 10.74
C ILE A 132 3.24 -1.27 9.28
N TRP A 133 4.07 -0.59 8.49
CA TRP A 133 4.30 -0.95 7.10
C TRP A 133 5.07 -2.28 6.97
N LYS A 134 4.59 -3.17 6.09
CA LYS A 134 5.14 -4.51 5.86
C LYS A 134 6.64 -4.47 5.53
N GLN A 135 7.02 -3.62 4.58
CA GLN A 135 8.40 -3.47 4.13
C GLN A 135 9.33 -3.01 5.25
N HIS A 136 8.92 -2.01 6.04
CA HIS A 136 9.67 -1.53 7.21
C HIS A 136 9.93 -2.66 8.21
N LEU A 137 8.88 -3.38 8.58
CA LEU A 137 8.94 -4.48 9.54
C LEU A 137 9.85 -5.62 9.08
N ILE A 138 9.75 -6.02 7.81
CA ILE A 138 10.58 -7.08 7.23
C ILE A 138 12.05 -6.68 7.26
N HIS A 139 12.41 -5.45 6.89
CA HIS A 139 13.80 -4.99 6.92
C HIS A 139 14.37 -4.96 8.34
N MET A 140 13.58 -4.60 9.34
CA MET A 140 14.01 -4.71 10.73
C MET A 140 14.26 -6.16 11.15
N TRP A 141 13.37 -7.10 10.76
CA TRP A 141 13.56 -8.53 11.03
C TRP A 141 14.81 -9.10 10.34
N VAL A 142 15.11 -8.64 9.13
CA VAL A 142 16.33 -8.99 8.39
C VAL A 142 17.58 -8.48 9.11
N ALA A 143 17.59 -7.22 9.52
CA ALA A 143 18.72 -6.60 10.22
C ALA A 143 18.97 -7.21 11.62
N GLU A 144 17.91 -7.64 12.30
CA GLU A 144 17.97 -8.44 13.53
C GLU A 144 18.56 -9.84 13.32
N GLY A 145 18.47 -10.36 12.09
CA GLY A 145 18.87 -11.72 11.74
C GLY A 145 17.83 -12.77 12.11
N PHE A 146 16.54 -12.42 12.15
CA PHE A 146 15.46 -13.41 12.31
C PHE A 146 15.21 -14.17 11.02
N ILE A 147 15.48 -13.53 9.88
CA ILE A 147 15.30 -14.08 8.55
C ILE A 147 16.66 -14.42 7.94
N HIS A 148 16.76 -15.65 7.43
CA HIS A 148 17.94 -16.17 6.77
C HIS A 148 17.55 -16.60 5.36
N GLU A 149 18.46 -16.41 4.41
CA GLU A 149 18.28 -16.85 3.03
C GLU A 149 18.14 -18.39 2.96
N LYS A 150 17.20 -18.87 2.15
CA LYS A 150 16.94 -20.31 1.97
C LYS A 150 16.57 -20.61 0.53
N GLN A 151 17.21 -21.63 -0.05
CA GLN A 151 16.74 -22.33 -1.26
C GLN A 151 16.31 -21.41 -2.42
N GLY A 152 17.10 -20.38 -2.74
CA GLY A 152 16.83 -19.49 -3.88
C GLY A 152 15.72 -18.46 -3.68
N ARG A 153 15.20 -18.30 -2.44
CA ARG A 153 14.27 -17.23 -2.06
C ARG A 153 15.00 -16.10 -1.34
N SER A 154 14.63 -14.86 -1.66
CA SER A 154 15.24 -13.69 -1.02
C SER A 154 14.82 -13.57 0.46
N ARG A 155 15.59 -12.82 1.24
CA ARG A 155 15.24 -12.55 2.65
C ARG A 155 13.91 -11.79 2.75
N TYR A 156 13.61 -10.94 1.79
CA TYR A 156 12.33 -10.23 1.74
C TYR A 156 11.15 -11.19 1.51
N GLU A 157 11.24 -12.08 0.52
CA GLU A 157 10.18 -13.06 0.20
C GLU A 157 9.90 -14.02 1.37
N ILE A 158 10.93 -14.37 2.14
CA ILE A 158 10.77 -15.18 3.36
C ILE A 158 10.09 -14.35 4.46
N GLY A 159 10.51 -13.10 4.62
CA GLY A 159 9.88 -12.16 5.56
C GLY A 159 8.40 -11.92 5.27
N GLU A 160 8.03 -11.77 3.99
CA GLU A 160 6.64 -11.63 3.57
C GLU A 160 5.83 -12.90 3.88
N SER A 161 6.41 -14.09 3.67
CA SER A 161 5.78 -15.35 4.08
C SER A 161 5.51 -15.40 5.58
N TYR A 162 6.45 -14.92 6.40
CA TYR A 162 6.29 -14.87 7.86
C TYR A 162 5.24 -13.85 8.28
N PHE A 163 5.23 -12.68 7.67
CA PHE A 163 4.21 -11.65 7.87
C PHE A 163 2.80 -12.19 7.57
N ASN A 164 2.64 -12.85 6.43
CA ASN A 164 1.37 -13.46 6.02
C ASN A 164 0.96 -14.59 6.96
N GLU A 165 1.89 -15.41 7.47
CA GLU A 165 1.55 -16.45 8.46
C GLU A 165 1.03 -15.85 9.78
N LEU A 166 1.61 -14.75 10.26
CA LEU A 166 1.11 -14.06 11.46
C LEU A 166 -0.29 -13.47 11.26
N ILE A 167 -0.60 -12.95 10.06
CA ILE A 167 -1.95 -12.52 9.68
C ILE A 167 -2.91 -13.71 9.64
N ASN A 168 -2.49 -14.81 9.02
CA ASN A 168 -3.31 -16.02 8.90
C ASN A 168 -3.61 -16.62 10.27
N ARG A 169 -2.68 -16.55 11.23
CA ARG A 169 -2.91 -16.93 12.63
C ARG A 169 -3.67 -15.87 13.45
N SER A 170 -4.02 -14.74 12.84
CA SER A 170 -4.74 -13.62 13.46
C SER A 170 -4.05 -13.06 14.70
N LEU A 171 -2.72 -13.11 14.72
CA LEU A 171 -1.89 -12.49 15.76
C LEU A 171 -1.53 -11.05 15.40
N ILE A 172 -1.60 -10.69 14.12
CA ILE A 172 -1.58 -9.32 13.62
C ILE A 172 -2.75 -9.12 12.65
N GLN A 173 -3.20 -7.87 12.52
CA GLN A 173 -4.36 -7.49 11.72
C GLN A 173 -3.91 -6.70 10.49
N PRO A 174 -4.39 -7.03 9.28
CA PRO A 174 -4.08 -6.24 8.09
C PRO A 174 -4.78 -4.87 8.15
N VAL A 175 -4.09 -3.84 7.69
CA VAL A 175 -4.63 -2.47 7.56
C VAL A 175 -4.48 -2.02 6.10
N GLY A 176 -5.57 -1.52 5.53
CA GLY A 176 -5.58 -1.01 4.15
C GLY A 176 -5.36 -2.09 3.08
N ALA A 177 -5.95 -3.27 3.23
CA ALA A 177 -5.79 -4.36 2.26
C ALA A 177 -6.49 -4.07 0.92
N THR A 178 -5.74 -3.87 -0.16
CA THR A 178 -6.24 -3.97 -1.52
C THR A 178 -6.14 -5.43 -1.98
N LEU A 179 -7.26 -6.15 -1.94
CA LEU A 179 -7.50 -7.48 -2.53
C LEU A 179 -6.36 -8.49 -2.44
N GLY A 180 -5.96 -8.74 -1.20
CA GLY A 180 -5.06 -9.83 -0.85
C GLY A 180 -3.60 -9.39 -0.70
N GLN A 181 -3.26 -8.18 -1.12
CA GLN A 181 -1.97 -7.56 -0.82
C GLN A 181 -2.10 -6.70 0.42
N VAL A 182 -1.47 -7.14 1.50
CA VAL A 182 -1.43 -6.41 2.76
C VAL A 182 -0.14 -5.62 2.83
N GLU A 183 -0.24 -4.30 2.69
CA GLU A 183 0.93 -3.41 2.75
C GLU A 183 1.24 -2.90 4.16
N SER A 184 0.29 -3.00 5.08
CA SER A 184 0.50 -2.63 6.48
C SER A 184 -0.33 -3.49 7.43
N CYS A 185 0.08 -3.52 8.70
CA CYS A 185 -0.64 -4.22 9.76
C CYS A 185 -0.74 -3.37 11.04
N GLN A 186 -1.59 -3.82 11.94
CA GLN A 186 -1.70 -3.38 13.34
C GLN A 186 -1.69 -4.60 14.26
N VAL A 187 -1.29 -4.40 15.52
CA VAL A 187 -1.39 -5.44 16.55
C VAL A 187 -2.55 -5.06 17.47
N HIS A 188 -3.50 -5.98 17.64
CA HIS A 188 -4.60 -5.76 18.56
C HIS A 188 -4.07 -5.57 19.99
N ASP A 189 -4.59 -4.61 20.75
CA ASP A 189 -4.14 -4.24 22.10
C ASP A 189 -3.92 -5.43 23.05
N ILE A 190 -4.87 -6.37 23.13
CA ILE A 190 -4.74 -7.56 23.99
C ILE A 190 -3.57 -8.45 23.56
N VAL A 191 -3.32 -8.56 22.25
CA VAL A 191 -2.15 -9.28 21.71
C VAL A 191 -0.88 -8.50 22.00
N LEU A 192 -0.90 -7.17 21.84
CA LEU A 192 0.23 -6.29 22.13
C LEU A 192 0.64 -6.36 23.61
N ASP A 193 -0.32 -6.28 24.52
CA ASP A 193 -0.14 -6.49 25.96
C ASP A 193 0.51 -7.84 26.24
N PHE A 194 -0.04 -8.91 25.64
CA PHE A 194 0.46 -10.26 25.80
C PHE A 194 1.92 -10.39 25.34
N ILE A 195 2.26 -9.95 24.12
CA ILE A 195 3.62 -10.09 23.58
C ILE A 195 4.60 -9.18 24.33
N THR A 196 4.16 -8.01 24.82
CA THR A 196 4.97 -7.11 25.65
C THR A 196 5.32 -7.78 26.98
N CYS A 197 4.36 -8.47 27.60
CA CYS A 197 4.62 -9.24 28.82
C CYS A 197 5.64 -10.35 28.58
N ILE A 198 5.45 -11.17 27.54
CA ILE A 198 6.40 -12.24 27.21
C ILE A 198 7.78 -11.67 26.88
N ALA A 199 7.84 -10.57 26.12
CA ALA A 199 9.10 -9.93 25.75
C ALA A 199 9.88 -9.44 26.99
N ALA A 200 9.21 -8.91 28.01
CA ALA A 200 9.82 -8.54 29.28
C ALA A 200 10.27 -9.78 30.09
N GLU A 201 9.43 -10.81 30.18
CA GLU A 201 9.73 -12.05 30.92
C GLU A 201 10.97 -12.78 30.36
N VAL A 202 11.19 -12.75 29.05
CA VAL A 202 12.34 -13.42 28.41
C VAL A 202 13.48 -12.47 28.04
N ASN A 203 13.44 -11.21 28.51
CA ASN A 203 14.42 -10.17 28.20
C ASN A 203 14.68 -10.01 26.69
N PHE A 204 13.61 -10.05 25.90
CA PHE A 204 13.67 -9.90 24.45
C PHE A 204 13.79 -8.43 24.02
N VAL A 205 13.00 -7.58 24.67
CA VAL A 205 12.87 -6.13 24.47
C VAL A 205 12.75 -5.46 25.83
N THR A 206 13.45 -4.35 26.02
CA THR A 206 13.51 -3.62 27.27
C THR A 206 13.09 -2.17 27.04
N LYS A 207 12.21 -1.63 27.87
CA LYS A 207 11.89 -0.19 27.87
C LYS A 207 12.92 0.54 28.73
N PHE A 208 13.31 1.73 28.29
CA PHE A 208 14.32 2.53 28.99
C PHE A 208 13.91 2.89 30.43
N SER A 209 12.61 3.14 30.67
CA SER A 209 12.05 3.34 32.00
C SER A 209 12.42 2.21 32.98
N ASP A 210 12.44 0.97 32.52
CA ASP A 210 12.72 -0.20 33.36
C ASP A 210 14.20 -0.28 33.74
N VAL A 211 15.07 0.28 32.89
CA VAL A 211 16.52 0.42 33.15
C VAL A 211 16.77 1.52 34.18
N GLU A 212 16.15 2.69 34.02
CA GLU A 212 16.34 3.83 34.92
C GLU A 212 15.89 3.53 36.35
N HIS A 213 14.73 2.89 36.51
CA HIS A 213 14.15 2.59 37.82
C HIS A 213 14.80 1.36 38.49
N GLY A 214 15.86 0.78 37.91
CA GLY A 214 16.54 -0.39 38.46
C GLY A 214 15.67 -1.65 38.49
N HIS A 215 14.59 -1.69 37.71
CA HIS A 215 13.65 -2.81 37.64
C HIS A 215 14.16 -3.94 36.72
N ASN A 216 15.24 -3.70 35.98
CA ASN A 216 15.92 -4.76 35.22
C ASN A 216 16.87 -5.56 36.10
N SER A 217 16.51 -6.82 36.36
CA SER A 217 17.38 -7.81 37.01
C SER A 217 18.41 -8.43 36.06
N TYR A 218 18.52 -7.94 34.82
CA TYR A 218 19.31 -8.55 33.75
C TYR A 218 20.64 -7.85 33.53
N ASP A 219 21.70 -8.64 33.39
CA ASP A 219 23.06 -8.12 33.15
C ASP A 219 23.26 -7.57 31.72
N ARG A 220 22.31 -7.76 30.80
CA ARG A 220 22.44 -7.39 29.38
C ARG A 220 21.10 -7.00 28.76
N VAL A 221 21.06 -5.87 28.05
CA VAL A 221 19.93 -5.45 27.20
C VAL A 221 20.32 -5.62 25.73
N ARG A 222 19.48 -6.30 24.94
CA ARG A 222 19.72 -6.51 23.50
C ARG A 222 18.92 -5.58 22.61
N ARG A 223 17.71 -5.20 23.02
CA ARG A 223 16.82 -4.31 22.27
C ARG A 223 16.25 -3.30 23.23
N LEU A 224 16.52 -2.04 22.98
CA LEU A 224 16.15 -0.95 23.84
C LEU A 224 15.15 -0.05 23.12
N ILE A 225 14.02 0.20 23.77
CA ILE A 225 13.05 1.20 23.32
C ILE A 225 13.10 2.37 24.28
N ILE A 226 13.19 3.56 23.72
CA ILE A 226 13.09 4.81 24.44
C ILE A 226 11.81 5.50 23.97
N GLY A 227 10.72 5.26 24.71
CA GLY A 227 9.47 5.98 24.52
C GLY A 227 9.38 7.12 25.54
N ASN A 228 8.91 8.29 25.10
CA ASN A 228 8.69 9.41 26.01
C ASN A 228 7.24 9.88 25.92
N THR A 229 6.47 9.69 27.00
CA THR A 229 5.09 10.20 27.11
C THR A 229 5.04 11.59 27.74
N SER A 230 6.15 12.07 28.27
CA SER A 230 6.32 13.40 28.86
C SER A 230 7.16 14.27 27.93
N ASN A 231 6.92 15.58 27.81
CA ASN A 231 7.79 16.47 27.02
C ASN A 231 9.15 16.74 27.72
N GLU A 232 9.65 15.79 28.51
CA GLU A 232 10.86 15.92 29.32
C GLU A 232 12.08 15.39 28.58
N LYS A 233 13.26 15.96 28.86
CA LYS A 233 14.51 15.53 28.24
C LYS A 233 14.90 14.15 28.75
N VAL A 234 15.19 13.21 27.86
CA VAL A 234 15.68 11.88 28.23
C VAL A 234 17.21 11.88 28.12
N ALA A 235 17.90 11.89 29.26
CA ALA A 235 19.36 11.84 29.33
C ALA A 235 19.82 10.43 29.71
N ILE A 236 20.46 9.73 28.78
CA ILE A 236 20.92 8.35 29.03
C ILE A 236 22.33 8.38 29.62
N SER A 237 22.44 8.01 30.89
CA SER A 237 23.75 7.74 31.49
C SER A 237 24.33 6.44 30.93
N THR A 238 25.59 6.49 30.49
CA THR A 238 26.32 5.34 29.93
C THR A 238 26.50 4.24 30.98
N SER A 239 25.64 3.22 30.93
CA SER A 239 25.74 2.00 31.75
C SER A 239 26.38 0.85 30.96
N PRO A 240 27.23 0.00 31.58
CA PRO A 240 27.81 -1.18 30.92
C PRO A 240 26.77 -2.12 30.30
N ILE A 241 25.55 -2.15 30.87
CA ILE A 241 24.42 -2.97 30.41
C ILE A 241 24.02 -2.61 28.96
N LEU A 242 24.22 -1.35 28.58
CA LEU A 242 23.86 -0.80 27.27
C LEU A 242 24.86 -1.19 26.16
N SER A 243 26.07 -1.62 26.51
CA SER A 243 27.10 -2.01 25.53
C SER A 243 26.74 -3.23 24.68
N HIS A 244 25.70 -3.97 25.08
CA HIS A 244 25.20 -5.16 24.39
C HIS A 244 23.97 -4.90 23.51
N VAL A 245 23.49 -3.65 23.45
CA VAL A 245 22.31 -3.28 22.65
C VAL A 245 22.61 -3.42 21.17
N ARG A 246 21.74 -4.17 20.48
CA ARG A 246 21.78 -4.44 19.05
C ARG A 246 20.68 -3.72 18.29
N SER A 247 19.59 -3.34 18.97
CA SER A 247 18.52 -2.54 18.38
C SER A 247 18.12 -1.43 19.33
N LEU A 248 18.06 -0.22 18.78
CA LEU A 248 17.69 0.99 19.49
C LEU A 248 16.58 1.68 18.70
N ILE A 249 15.42 1.81 19.34
CA ILE A 249 14.27 2.50 18.77
C ILE A 249 13.93 3.67 19.69
N ILE A 250 13.80 4.86 19.12
CA ILE A 250 13.53 6.09 19.87
C ILE A 250 12.24 6.74 19.37
N TYR A 251 11.31 6.97 20.29
CA TYR A 251 10.06 7.70 20.10
C TYR A 251 10.00 8.92 21.04
N ALA A 252 11.13 9.61 21.20
CA ALA A 252 11.28 10.70 22.16
C ALA A 252 11.40 12.07 21.47
N HIS A 253 10.92 13.10 22.17
CA HIS A 253 10.92 14.50 21.74
C HIS A 253 12.30 15.19 21.75
N ASP A 254 13.28 14.72 22.53
CA ASP A 254 14.65 15.28 22.57
C ASP A 254 15.58 14.23 23.19
N PRO A 255 16.08 13.25 22.40
CA PRO A 255 16.90 12.17 22.93
C PRO A 255 18.34 12.62 23.13
N GLN A 256 18.74 12.94 24.36
CA GLN A 256 20.14 13.21 24.72
C GLN A 256 20.90 11.88 24.88
N VAL A 257 21.12 11.22 23.75
CA VAL A 257 21.68 9.86 23.67
C VAL A 257 22.96 9.89 22.85
N SER A 258 24.09 9.52 23.47
CA SER A 258 25.33 9.28 22.73
C SER A 258 25.28 7.91 22.06
N LEU A 259 25.27 7.87 20.72
CA LEU A 259 25.29 6.62 19.95
C LEU A 259 26.52 5.76 20.25
N LEU A 260 27.62 6.37 20.72
CA LEU A 260 28.85 5.67 21.12
C LEU A 260 28.64 4.70 22.30
N ALA A 261 27.54 4.82 23.03
CA ALA A 261 27.16 3.88 24.08
C ALA A 261 26.81 2.48 23.55
N PHE A 262 26.57 2.34 22.23
CA PHE A 262 26.04 1.13 21.60
C PHE A 262 26.98 0.58 20.52
N PRO A 263 28.17 0.07 20.87
CA PRO A 263 29.19 -0.33 19.90
C PRO A 263 28.79 -1.53 19.02
N VAL A 264 27.76 -2.29 19.40
CA VAL A 264 27.29 -3.49 18.68
C VAL A 264 25.92 -3.33 18.02
N LEU A 265 25.51 -2.07 17.80
CA LEU A 265 24.20 -1.75 17.22
C LEU A 265 24.08 -2.24 15.78
N ARG A 266 22.94 -2.86 15.47
CA ARG A 266 22.54 -3.37 14.15
C ARG A 266 21.32 -2.62 13.59
N VAL A 267 20.40 -2.22 14.45
CA VAL A 267 19.19 -1.49 14.09
C VAL A 267 19.15 -0.18 14.87
N LEU A 268 19.11 0.94 14.16
CA LEU A 268 18.86 2.27 14.73
C LEU A 268 17.65 2.87 14.04
N ASP A 269 16.53 2.98 14.75
CA ASP A 269 15.30 3.59 14.25
C ASP A 269 15.03 4.91 14.99
N LEU A 270 15.28 6.01 14.28
CA LEU A 270 14.97 7.39 14.66
C LEU A 270 13.95 8.01 13.70
N GLY A 271 13.29 7.20 12.86
CA GLY A 271 12.42 7.64 11.77
C GLY A 271 11.12 8.32 12.23
N LYS A 272 10.82 8.25 13.54
CA LYS A 272 9.69 8.94 14.19
C LYS A 272 10.15 10.01 15.20
N CYS A 273 11.44 10.35 15.23
CA CYS A 273 11.96 11.45 16.05
C CYS A 273 11.86 12.78 15.30
N TRP A 274 10.70 13.44 15.35
CA TRP A 274 10.45 14.72 14.67
C TRP A 274 11.32 15.89 15.12
N TRP A 275 12.01 15.75 16.25
CA TRP A 275 12.90 16.76 16.83
C TRP A 275 14.38 16.35 16.74
N LEU A 276 14.68 15.33 15.93
CA LEU A 276 16.06 14.92 15.70
C LEU A 276 16.83 16.05 15.01
N GLU A 277 17.89 16.52 15.67
CA GLU A 277 18.87 17.47 15.12
C GLU A 277 20.15 16.77 14.65
N GLU A 278 20.95 17.43 13.82
CA GLU A 278 22.18 16.89 13.21
C GLU A 278 23.20 16.38 14.23
N HIS A 279 23.28 17.00 15.42
CA HIS A 279 24.24 16.58 16.44
C HIS A 279 23.92 15.21 17.06
N HIS A 280 22.66 14.77 17.02
CA HIS A 280 22.25 13.46 17.52
C HIS A 280 22.73 12.30 16.64
N VAL A 281 22.94 12.57 15.35
CA VAL A 281 23.48 11.60 14.38
C VAL A 281 24.98 11.74 14.20
N ALA A 282 25.64 12.58 14.99
CA ALA A 282 27.09 12.70 14.98
C ALA A 282 27.74 11.37 15.41
N ASN A 283 28.84 11.01 14.75
CA ASN A 283 29.57 9.76 14.97
C ASN A 283 28.83 8.48 14.55
N ILE A 284 27.76 8.58 13.77
CA ILE A 284 27.03 7.39 13.30
C ILE A 284 27.95 6.44 12.53
N GLU A 285 28.97 6.96 11.84
CA GLU A 285 29.95 6.19 11.08
C GLU A 285 30.74 5.20 11.95
N LYS A 286 30.78 5.40 13.28
CA LYS A 286 31.45 4.51 14.22
C LYS A 286 30.62 3.28 14.58
N LEU A 287 29.36 3.21 14.17
CA LEU A 287 28.48 2.06 14.38
C LEU A 287 28.73 1.00 13.30
N LEU A 288 29.92 0.38 13.33
CA LEU A 288 30.41 -0.49 12.27
C LEU A 288 29.57 -1.76 12.03
N LEU A 289 28.68 -2.14 12.94
CA LEU A 289 27.81 -3.31 12.80
C LEU A 289 26.38 -2.96 12.36
N LEU A 290 26.12 -1.68 12.06
CA LEU A 290 24.80 -1.20 11.70
C LEU A 290 24.35 -1.77 10.36
N LYS A 291 23.15 -2.35 10.34
CA LYS A 291 22.49 -2.97 9.18
C LYS A 291 21.24 -2.21 8.77
N TYR A 292 20.57 -1.56 9.71
CA TYR A 292 19.37 -0.78 9.47
C TYR A 292 19.51 0.59 10.12
N LEU A 293 19.25 1.64 9.35
CA LEU A 293 19.24 3.02 9.80
C LEU A 293 17.97 3.73 9.28
N SER A 294 17.14 4.23 10.19
CA SER A 294 16.06 5.17 9.86
C SER A 294 16.26 6.51 10.56
N LEU A 295 16.13 7.60 9.81
CA LEU A 295 16.31 8.98 10.29
C LEU A 295 15.09 9.83 9.93
N ALA A 296 14.79 10.79 10.81
CA ALA A 296 13.80 11.85 10.55
C ALA A 296 14.42 13.23 10.76
N ASN A 297 13.78 14.26 10.20
CA ASN A 297 13.99 15.68 10.49
C ASN A 297 15.36 16.30 10.13
N VAL A 298 16.42 15.51 9.96
CA VAL A 298 17.77 15.98 9.59
C VAL A 298 17.80 16.59 8.19
N THR A 299 18.68 17.58 8.00
CA THR A 299 18.85 18.27 6.70
C THR A 299 20.00 17.70 5.87
N LEU A 300 20.96 17.03 6.52
CA LEU A 300 22.16 16.47 5.89
C LEU A 300 22.44 15.07 6.43
N LEU A 301 22.83 14.16 5.53
CA LEU A 301 23.45 12.90 5.92
C LEU A 301 24.92 13.14 6.31
N PRO A 302 25.44 12.45 7.34
CA PRO A 302 26.86 12.51 7.69
C PRO A 302 27.75 12.16 6.49
N GLN A 303 28.78 12.97 6.22
CA GLN A 303 29.67 12.80 5.07
C GLN A 303 30.35 11.42 5.04
N LYS A 304 30.52 10.80 6.21
CA LYS A 304 31.15 9.50 6.40
C LYS A 304 30.17 8.33 6.44
N ILE A 305 28.92 8.52 6.00
CA ILE A 305 27.92 7.44 5.96
C ILE A 305 28.45 6.20 5.21
N GLY A 306 29.30 6.40 4.22
CA GLY A 306 29.99 5.35 3.48
C GLY A 306 30.87 4.41 4.31
N GLU A 307 31.28 4.79 5.52
CA GLU A 307 32.05 3.92 6.41
C GLU A 307 31.18 2.78 7.02
N LEU A 308 29.85 2.86 6.91
CA LEU A 308 28.90 1.85 7.37
C LEU A 308 28.80 0.66 6.41
N GLN A 309 29.89 -0.09 6.28
CA GLN A 309 30.03 -1.15 5.26
C GLN A 309 29.05 -2.33 5.37
N TYR A 310 28.33 -2.48 6.49
CA TYR A 310 27.30 -3.52 6.67
C TYR A 310 25.87 -2.99 6.58
N LEU A 311 25.67 -1.71 6.22
CA LEU A 311 24.34 -1.13 6.11
C LEU A 311 23.58 -1.77 4.95
N GLU A 312 22.43 -2.35 5.26
CA GLU A 312 21.55 -3.05 4.32
C GLU A 312 20.28 -2.24 4.00
N THR A 313 19.80 -1.44 4.95
CA THR A 313 18.63 -0.57 4.79
C THR A 313 18.94 0.84 5.29
N LEU A 314 18.70 1.84 4.44
CA LEU A 314 18.73 3.25 4.78
C LEU A 314 17.36 3.87 4.50
N ASP A 315 16.69 4.33 5.55
CA ASP A 315 15.45 5.06 5.46
C ASP A 315 15.65 6.51 5.91
N ILE A 316 15.46 7.42 4.98
CA ILE A 316 15.54 8.87 5.17
C ILE A 316 14.29 9.55 4.62
N THR A 317 13.17 8.82 4.52
CA THR A 317 11.91 9.32 3.95
C THR A 317 11.37 10.53 4.70
N ASN A 318 11.53 10.54 6.03
CA ASN A 318 11.04 11.62 6.90
C ASN A 318 12.08 12.72 7.17
N THR A 319 13.11 12.85 6.32
CA THR A 319 14.16 13.87 6.44
C THR A 319 13.89 15.08 5.54
N ARG A 320 14.69 16.14 5.70
CA ARG A 320 14.69 17.33 4.83
C ARG A 320 15.90 17.36 3.91
N ILE A 321 16.49 16.19 3.63
CA ILE A 321 17.62 16.08 2.71
C ILE A 321 17.11 16.36 1.29
N LEU A 322 17.90 17.12 0.53
CA LEU A 322 17.58 17.48 -0.85
C LEU A 322 18.55 16.86 -1.87
N GLU A 323 19.76 16.52 -1.44
CA GLU A 323 20.83 16.00 -2.31
C GLU A 323 21.44 14.76 -1.64
N MET A 324 21.49 13.64 -2.38
CA MET A 324 22.08 12.43 -1.84
C MET A 324 23.62 12.49 -1.90
N PRO A 325 24.35 12.24 -0.79
CA PRO A 325 25.80 12.34 -0.80
C PRO A 325 26.44 11.16 -1.55
N LEU A 326 27.49 11.46 -2.33
CA LEU A 326 28.26 10.45 -3.08
C LEU A 326 28.78 9.31 -2.21
N ALA A 327 29.02 9.54 -0.92
CA ALA A 327 29.47 8.54 0.03
C ALA A 327 28.54 7.30 0.12
N VAL A 328 27.26 7.44 -0.19
CA VAL A 328 26.28 6.33 -0.21
C VAL A 328 26.65 5.27 -1.24
N THR A 329 27.31 5.65 -2.34
CA THR A 329 27.78 4.70 -3.37
C THR A 329 28.84 3.73 -2.87
N SER A 330 29.48 4.01 -1.73
CA SER A 330 30.47 3.11 -1.12
C SER A 330 29.84 2.03 -0.23
N LEU A 331 28.52 2.07 -0.02
CA LEU A 331 27.78 1.08 0.75
C LEU A 331 27.53 -0.19 -0.09
N GLN A 332 28.41 -1.17 0.05
CA GLN A 332 28.40 -2.38 -0.79
C GLN A 332 27.25 -3.34 -0.50
N TRP A 333 26.53 -3.18 0.61
CA TRP A 333 25.48 -4.09 1.06
C TRP A 333 24.09 -3.43 1.12
N LEU A 334 23.98 -2.17 0.68
CA LEU A 334 22.72 -1.43 0.72
C LEU A 334 21.74 -2.06 -0.28
N ALA A 335 20.77 -2.79 0.26
CA ALA A 335 19.72 -3.49 -0.49
C ALA A 335 18.44 -2.65 -0.58
N SER A 336 18.14 -1.87 0.46
CA SER A 336 16.93 -1.04 0.53
C SER A 336 17.27 0.42 0.81
N LEU A 337 16.77 1.30 -0.05
CA LEU A 337 16.90 2.74 0.09
C LEU A 337 15.51 3.39 0.06
N ASN A 338 15.09 3.98 1.18
CA ASN A 338 13.84 4.72 1.29
C ASN A 338 14.15 6.20 1.40
N VAL A 339 13.75 6.98 0.40
CA VAL A 339 14.03 8.42 0.31
C VAL A 339 12.76 9.19 0.04
N HIS A 340 12.74 10.46 0.47
CA HIS A 340 11.72 11.39 0.04
C HIS A 340 11.87 11.69 -1.46
N TYR A 341 10.77 11.84 -2.19
CA TYR A 341 10.75 12.11 -3.63
C TYR A 341 11.36 13.46 -4.06
N HIS A 342 11.83 14.28 -3.11
CA HIS A 342 12.54 15.53 -3.40
C HIS A 342 14.07 15.36 -3.40
N ILE A 343 14.57 14.20 -2.94
CA ILE A 343 16.00 13.92 -2.93
C ILE A 343 16.49 13.70 -4.35
N ARG A 344 17.54 14.44 -4.70
CA ARG A 344 18.19 14.37 -6.01
C ARG A 344 19.34 13.39 -6.02
N PHE A 345 19.46 12.73 -7.17
CA PHE A 345 20.55 11.81 -7.48
C PHE A 345 21.43 12.44 -8.56
N THR A 346 22.74 12.45 -8.34
CA THR A 346 23.69 12.89 -9.36
C THR A 346 23.90 11.81 -10.41
N ASP A 347 24.23 12.23 -11.63
CA ASP A 347 24.53 11.33 -12.75
C ASP A 347 25.72 10.41 -12.44
N GLY A 348 25.58 9.13 -12.80
CA GLY A 348 26.52 8.04 -12.52
C GLY A 348 26.51 7.53 -11.07
N MET A 349 25.55 7.95 -10.25
CA MET A 349 25.44 7.55 -8.83
C MET A 349 24.67 6.24 -8.66
N ILE A 350 23.54 6.08 -9.36
CA ILE A 350 22.65 4.93 -9.24
C ILE A 350 23.36 3.67 -9.73
N GLY A 351 24.04 3.74 -10.88
CA GLY A 351 24.76 2.61 -11.47
C GLY A 351 25.90 2.06 -10.60
N LYS A 352 26.34 2.80 -9.57
CA LYS A 352 27.35 2.32 -8.59
C LYS A 352 26.73 1.51 -7.45
N MET A 353 25.43 1.60 -7.22
CA MET A 353 24.73 0.94 -6.11
C MET A 353 24.35 -0.52 -6.44
N GLN A 354 25.34 -1.34 -6.78
CA GLN A 354 25.15 -2.69 -7.35
C GLN A 354 24.43 -3.71 -6.45
N SER A 355 24.30 -3.42 -5.15
CA SER A 355 23.56 -4.26 -4.21
C SER A 355 22.11 -3.84 -3.99
N LEU A 356 21.68 -2.73 -4.60
CA LEU A 356 20.33 -2.20 -4.42
C LEU A 356 19.29 -3.16 -5.02
N GLU A 357 18.34 -3.57 -4.18
CA GLU A 357 17.22 -4.45 -4.50
C GLU A 357 15.92 -3.66 -4.62
N GLU A 358 15.77 -2.60 -3.82
CA GLU A 358 14.58 -1.76 -3.80
C GLU A 358 14.87 -0.26 -3.57
N LEU A 359 14.07 0.59 -4.21
CA LEU A 359 14.05 2.04 -4.02
C LEU A 359 12.60 2.51 -3.93
N GLU A 360 12.21 2.96 -2.74
CA GLU A 360 10.80 3.26 -2.45
C GLU A 360 10.29 4.50 -3.16
N THR A 361 11.14 5.48 -3.48
CA THR A 361 10.75 6.57 -4.38
C THR A 361 11.96 7.21 -5.06
N PHE A 362 11.89 7.39 -6.38
CA PHE A 362 12.82 8.18 -7.17
C PHE A 362 12.07 9.38 -7.76
N GLY A 363 12.47 10.59 -7.39
CA GLY A 363 11.81 11.83 -7.82
C GLY A 363 12.38 12.39 -9.12
N VAL A 364 11.51 12.79 -10.04
CA VAL A 364 11.90 13.47 -11.28
C VAL A 364 11.11 14.78 -11.42
N HIS A 365 11.75 15.91 -11.11
CA HIS A 365 11.12 17.24 -11.20
C HIS A 365 11.67 18.11 -12.34
N SER A 366 12.61 17.58 -13.13
CA SER A 366 13.16 18.21 -14.34
C SER A 366 13.82 17.16 -15.23
N TYR A 367 14.13 17.52 -16.47
CA TYR A 367 14.85 16.65 -17.41
C TYR A 367 16.19 16.17 -16.84
N GLU A 368 16.97 17.09 -16.25
CA GLU A 368 18.28 16.76 -15.64
C GLU A 368 18.18 15.74 -14.49
N GLN A 369 17.09 15.77 -13.71
CA GLN A 369 16.85 14.79 -12.65
C GLN A 369 16.39 13.42 -13.18
N GLY A 370 15.95 13.36 -14.44
CA GLY A 370 15.52 12.15 -15.10
C GLY A 370 16.66 11.32 -15.69
N LYS A 371 17.80 11.91 -16.02
CA LYS A 371 18.96 11.20 -16.61
C LYS A 371 19.42 9.95 -15.83
N PRO A 372 19.49 9.97 -14.49
CA PRO A 372 19.90 8.78 -13.74
C PRO A 372 18.95 7.58 -13.87
N LEU A 373 17.76 7.75 -14.47
CA LEU A 373 16.85 6.62 -14.74
C LEU A 373 17.47 5.58 -15.67
N GLU A 374 18.31 5.99 -16.62
CA GLU A 374 18.99 5.06 -17.55
C GLU A 374 19.94 4.10 -16.81
N GLU A 375 20.45 4.51 -15.66
CA GLU A 375 21.40 3.74 -14.86
C GLU A 375 20.75 2.55 -14.14
N PHE A 376 19.43 2.52 -13.94
CA PHE A 376 18.76 1.40 -13.29
C PHE A 376 18.90 0.09 -14.08
N SER A 377 19.07 0.19 -15.41
CA SER A 377 19.36 -0.97 -16.26
C SER A 377 20.67 -1.68 -15.89
N GLN A 378 21.58 -0.99 -15.19
CA GLN A 378 22.85 -1.54 -14.71
C GLN A 378 22.70 -2.32 -13.39
N LEU A 379 21.54 -2.23 -12.73
CA LEU A 379 21.30 -2.84 -11.42
C LEU A 379 20.63 -4.20 -11.57
N THR A 380 21.41 -5.26 -11.40
CA THR A 380 20.97 -6.64 -11.67
C THR A 380 20.11 -7.26 -10.56
N LYS A 381 20.18 -6.73 -9.34
CA LYS A 381 19.41 -7.21 -8.18
C LYS A 381 18.11 -6.45 -7.93
N MET A 382 17.95 -5.32 -8.62
CA MET A 382 16.80 -4.43 -8.46
C MET A 382 15.52 -5.13 -8.89
N TRP A 383 14.52 -5.16 -8.00
CA TRP A 383 13.23 -5.80 -8.29
C TRP A 383 12.03 -4.89 -7.98
N ARG A 384 12.21 -3.83 -7.18
CA ARG A 384 11.13 -2.88 -6.82
C ARG A 384 11.57 -1.43 -6.99
N LEU A 385 10.88 -0.69 -7.84
CA LEU A 385 11.12 0.74 -8.07
C LEU A 385 9.81 1.52 -8.11
N LYS A 386 9.75 2.64 -7.40
CA LYS A 386 8.73 3.66 -7.61
C LYS A 386 9.36 4.95 -8.12
N VAL A 387 8.80 5.50 -9.19
CA VAL A 387 9.16 6.77 -9.81
C VAL A 387 8.03 7.76 -9.57
N GLN A 388 8.36 8.93 -9.01
CA GLN A 388 7.45 10.04 -8.78
C GLN A 388 7.82 11.20 -9.71
N LEU A 389 6.98 11.44 -10.71
CA LEU A 389 7.12 12.52 -11.68
C LEU A 389 6.52 13.82 -11.14
N GLY A 390 7.26 14.92 -11.25
CA GLY A 390 6.79 16.27 -11.02
C GLY A 390 6.04 16.85 -12.22
N MET A 391 5.69 18.14 -12.14
CA MET A 391 5.00 18.89 -13.21
C MET A 391 6.00 19.58 -14.14
N PHE A 392 6.99 18.83 -14.65
CA PHE A 392 8.10 19.41 -15.42
C PHE A 392 7.71 19.71 -16.88
N GLU A 393 6.67 19.07 -17.43
CA GLU A 393 6.24 19.29 -18.83
C GLU A 393 5.75 20.72 -19.08
N LEU A 394 5.44 21.46 -18.02
CA LEU A 394 5.09 22.88 -18.10
C LEU A 394 6.30 23.79 -18.37
N TRP A 395 7.51 23.29 -18.20
CA TRP A 395 8.75 24.09 -18.20
C TRP A 395 9.83 23.54 -19.14
N GLU A 396 9.71 22.29 -19.59
CA GLU A 396 10.68 21.60 -20.45
C GLU A 396 10.21 21.57 -21.91
N GLY A 397 11.15 21.51 -22.85
CA GLY A 397 10.85 21.41 -24.29
C GLY A 397 10.38 20.01 -24.70
N PRO A 398 9.68 19.87 -25.85
CA PRO A 398 9.12 18.59 -26.30
C PRO A 398 10.18 17.49 -26.47
N GLY A 399 11.38 17.81 -26.97
CA GLY A 399 12.46 16.83 -27.11
C GLY A 399 12.94 16.26 -25.77
N GLN A 400 13.02 17.08 -24.72
CA GLN A 400 13.43 16.63 -23.39
C GLN A 400 12.36 15.72 -22.75
N ILE A 401 11.08 15.98 -23.04
CA ILE A 401 9.97 15.13 -22.61
C ILE A 401 10.04 13.77 -23.32
N GLU A 402 10.30 13.76 -24.63
CA GLU A 402 10.47 12.53 -25.42
C GLU A 402 11.65 11.69 -24.90
N ASP A 403 12.80 12.34 -24.62
CA ASP A 403 13.97 11.66 -24.05
C ASP A 403 13.64 11.03 -22.69
N LEU A 404 12.93 11.76 -21.81
CA LEU A 404 12.51 11.25 -20.51
C LEU A 404 11.52 10.08 -20.62
N HIS A 405 10.57 10.13 -21.57
CA HIS A 405 9.70 9.00 -21.87
C HIS A 405 10.51 7.78 -22.33
N GLY A 406 11.59 8.01 -23.07
CA GLY A 406 12.60 7.00 -23.39
C GLY A 406 13.21 6.38 -22.15
N TYR A 407 13.68 7.21 -21.20
CA TYR A 407 14.26 6.75 -19.93
C TYR A 407 13.28 5.91 -19.12
N LEU A 408 12.02 6.34 -18.99
CA LEU A 408 10.97 5.55 -18.34
C LEU A 408 10.72 4.22 -19.05
N GLY A 409 10.75 4.22 -20.39
CA GLY A 409 10.64 3.01 -21.19
C GLY A 409 11.76 1.99 -20.95
N THR A 410 12.97 2.45 -20.64
CA THR A 410 14.08 1.56 -20.25
C THR A 410 13.78 0.76 -18.97
N LEU A 411 13.03 1.34 -18.03
CA LEU A 411 12.64 0.66 -16.78
C LEU A 411 11.78 -0.58 -17.05
N VAL A 412 10.94 -0.55 -18.07
CA VAL A 412 10.10 -1.69 -18.48
C VAL A 412 10.86 -2.64 -19.40
N SER A 413 11.66 -2.09 -20.32
CA SER A 413 12.22 -2.86 -21.44
C SER A 413 13.57 -3.53 -21.16
N SER A 414 14.37 -2.97 -20.25
CA SER A 414 15.74 -3.44 -19.96
C SER A 414 16.00 -3.79 -18.49
N CYS A 415 15.16 -3.34 -17.55
CA CYS A 415 15.33 -3.69 -16.14
C CYS A 415 14.58 -4.98 -15.78
N ASN A 416 15.13 -5.75 -14.86
CA ASN A 416 14.52 -7.00 -14.36
C ASN A 416 13.56 -6.74 -13.17
N LEU A 417 12.72 -5.72 -13.30
CA LEU A 417 11.80 -5.31 -12.24
C LEU A 417 10.64 -6.30 -12.11
N ARG A 418 10.20 -6.52 -10.87
CA ARG A 418 8.97 -7.23 -10.55
C ARG A 418 7.86 -6.26 -10.17
N HIS A 419 8.20 -5.16 -9.50
CA HIS A 419 7.26 -4.14 -9.04
C HIS A 419 7.73 -2.78 -9.58
N LEU A 420 6.92 -2.18 -10.45
CA LEU A 420 7.19 -0.85 -10.99
C LEU A 420 5.97 0.05 -10.78
N ASN A 421 6.18 1.16 -10.10
CA ASN A 421 5.18 2.20 -9.95
C ASN A 421 5.70 3.50 -10.56
N ILE A 422 5.02 4.03 -11.57
CA ILE A 422 5.27 5.34 -12.15
C ILE A 422 4.05 6.19 -11.80
N SER A 423 4.26 7.25 -11.05
CA SER A 423 3.17 8.11 -10.60
C SER A 423 3.51 9.58 -10.81
N LYS A 424 2.53 10.40 -11.18
CA LYS A 424 2.70 11.86 -11.24
C LYS A 424 2.19 12.53 -9.97
N LEU A 425 2.85 13.62 -9.56
CA LEU A 425 2.34 14.45 -8.46
C LEU A 425 0.98 15.01 -8.86
N SER A 426 -0.05 14.58 -8.15
CA SER A 426 -1.42 15.05 -8.35
C SER A 426 -1.52 16.54 -8.01
N SER A 427 -1.48 17.42 -9.01
CA SER A 427 -2.09 18.75 -8.83
C SER A 427 -3.61 18.58 -8.79
N ASN A 428 -4.30 19.31 -7.91
CA ASN A 428 -5.76 19.45 -7.98
C ASN A 428 -6.24 19.56 -9.43
N PHE A 429 -7.39 18.94 -9.74
CA PHE A 429 -8.08 18.72 -11.05
C PHE A 429 -7.91 19.74 -12.20
N LEU A 430 -7.35 20.94 -11.97
CA LEU A 430 -7.01 21.94 -12.98
C LEU A 430 -5.97 21.46 -14.02
N ALA A 431 -5.21 20.39 -13.77
CA ALA A 431 -4.30 19.79 -14.77
C ALA A 431 -5.00 18.95 -15.86
N VAL A 432 -6.30 18.69 -15.76
CA VAL A 432 -7.06 17.99 -16.81
C VAL A 432 -7.04 18.78 -18.14
N LYS A 433 -6.81 20.09 -18.10
CA LYS A 433 -6.76 20.95 -19.30
C LYS A 433 -5.39 21.01 -20.02
N THR A 434 -4.34 20.45 -19.43
CA THR A 434 -2.99 20.43 -20.02
C THR A 434 -2.45 19.00 -20.05
N TYR A 435 -3.23 18.11 -20.66
CA TYR A 435 -2.91 16.70 -20.76
C TYR A 435 -1.98 16.44 -21.95
N PHE A 436 -0.78 15.92 -21.67
CA PHE A 436 0.09 15.33 -22.67
C PHE A 436 0.08 13.81 -22.46
N PRO A 437 -0.57 13.03 -23.35
CA PRO A 437 -0.59 11.58 -23.24
C PRO A 437 0.81 10.98 -23.25
N LEU A 438 1.06 10.07 -22.31
CA LEU A 438 2.25 9.24 -22.34
C LEU A 438 2.05 8.12 -23.36
N SER A 439 2.89 8.07 -24.40
CA SER A 439 2.89 6.94 -25.34
C SER A 439 3.79 5.83 -24.82
N LEU A 440 3.24 4.62 -24.72
CA LEU A 440 3.94 3.42 -24.25
C LEU A 440 4.43 2.51 -25.40
N ASP A 441 4.25 2.91 -26.66
CA ASP A 441 4.52 2.03 -27.81
C ASP A 441 6.00 1.59 -27.90
N SER A 442 6.92 2.45 -27.46
CA SER A 442 8.36 2.19 -27.48
C SER A 442 8.87 1.37 -26.28
N TRP A 443 8.02 1.06 -25.30
CA TRP A 443 8.42 0.41 -24.04
C TRP A 443 8.47 -1.12 -24.14
N CYS A 444 8.29 -1.67 -25.34
CA CYS A 444 8.21 -3.10 -25.57
C CYS A 444 9.43 -3.83 -24.99
N PRO A 445 9.24 -4.80 -24.06
CA PRO A 445 10.33 -5.57 -23.51
C PRO A 445 11.11 -6.32 -24.59
N THR A 446 12.44 -6.24 -24.53
CA THR A 446 13.33 -6.97 -25.44
C THR A 446 13.69 -8.37 -24.90
N THR A 447 13.41 -8.61 -23.63
CA THR A 447 13.65 -9.87 -22.91
C THR A 447 12.39 -10.27 -22.12
N PRO A 448 12.26 -11.53 -21.66
CA PRO A 448 11.11 -11.95 -20.86
C PRO A 448 10.93 -11.04 -19.64
N CYS A 449 9.79 -10.36 -19.58
CA CYS A 449 9.50 -9.38 -18.54
C CYS A 449 9.14 -10.09 -17.22
N SER A 450 9.84 -9.73 -16.15
CA SER A 450 9.61 -10.26 -14.79
C SER A 450 8.54 -9.49 -14.00
N LEU A 451 7.91 -8.48 -14.62
CA LEU A 451 6.91 -7.64 -13.97
C LEU A 451 5.73 -8.47 -13.47
N GLN A 452 5.43 -8.29 -12.20
CA GLN A 452 4.29 -8.85 -11.48
C GLN A 452 3.29 -7.74 -11.11
N GLU A 453 3.79 -6.52 -10.88
CA GLU A 453 3.00 -5.34 -10.56
C GLU A 453 3.47 -4.15 -11.41
N LEU A 454 2.53 -3.52 -12.12
CA LEU A 454 2.78 -2.32 -12.90
C LEU A 454 1.71 -1.28 -12.60
N HIS A 455 2.10 -0.18 -11.98
CA HIS A 455 1.21 0.95 -11.71
C HIS A 455 1.69 2.16 -12.51
N ILE A 456 0.82 2.74 -13.34
CA ILE A 456 1.02 4.00 -14.06
C ILE A 456 -0.15 4.91 -13.67
N THR A 457 0.04 5.68 -12.60
CA THR A 457 -1.02 6.47 -11.95
C THR A 457 -0.79 7.96 -12.10
N TYR A 458 -1.86 8.73 -12.22
CA TYR A 458 -1.81 10.19 -12.47
C TYR A 458 -1.06 10.59 -13.76
N CYS A 459 -0.66 9.61 -14.57
CA CYS A 459 -0.16 9.73 -15.94
C CYS A 459 -1.16 9.01 -16.83
N PHE A 460 -1.97 9.73 -17.62
CA PHE A 460 -2.83 9.03 -18.57
C PHE A 460 -2.02 8.65 -19.80
N ILE A 461 -2.24 7.44 -20.30
CA ILE A 461 -1.70 6.96 -21.57
C ILE A 461 -2.74 7.14 -22.67
N ASP A 462 -2.31 7.39 -23.89
CA ASP A 462 -3.21 7.49 -25.05
C ASP A 462 -3.96 6.17 -25.30
N LYS A 463 -3.27 5.07 -25.01
CA LYS A 463 -3.49 3.80 -25.69
C LYS A 463 -2.79 2.67 -24.94
N VAL A 464 -3.45 1.53 -24.74
CA VAL A 464 -2.81 0.33 -24.24
C VAL A 464 -2.02 -0.32 -25.39
N PRO A 465 -0.68 -0.47 -25.28
CA PRO A 465 0.12 -1.03 -26.36
C PRO A 465 -0.01 -2.55 -26.42
N ASN A 466 0.07 -3.12 -27.64
CA ASN A 466 -0.10 -4.55 -27.87
C ASN A 466 0.86 -5.44 -27.05
N TRP A 467 2.08 -4.96 -26.78
CA TRP A 467 3.07 -5.73 -26.03
C TRP A 467 2.64 -6.03 -24.58
N MET A 468 1.71 -5.26 -24.00
CA MET A 468 1.21 -5.53 -22.64
C MET A 468 0.50 -6.88 -22.54
N SER A 469 -0.10 -7.37 -23.64
CA SER A 469 -0.68 -8.73 -23.68
C SER A 469 0.37 -9.83 -23.48
N LEU A 470 1.65 -9.54 -23.67
CA LEU A 470 2.78 -10.47 -23.51
C LEU A 470 3.29 -10.55 -22.06
N LEU A 471 2.74 -9.76 -21.14
CA LEU A 471 3.15 -9.73 -19.73
C LEU A 471 2.59 -10.92 -18.95
N CYS A 472 3.11 -12.12 -19.24
CA CYS A 472 2.61 -13.40 -18.71
C CYS A 472 2.78 -13.60 -17.19
N ASN A 473 3.50 -12.72 -16.50
CA ASN A 473 3.70 -12.79 -15.05
C ASN A 473 2.93 -11.69 -14.29
N LEU A 474 2.28 -10.76 -15.00
CA LEU A 474 1.63 -9.61 -14.41
C LEU A 474 0.37 -10.06 -13.66
N ARG A 475 0.31 -9.70 -12.38
CA ARG A 475 -0.77 -10.04 -11.44
C ARG A 475 -1.60 -8.82 -11.08
N GLU A 476 -0.97 -7.67 -10.96
CA GLU A 476 -1.63 -6.40 -10.65
C GLU A 476 -1.26 -5.34 -11.68
N LEU A 477 -2.29 -4.65 -12.17
CA LEU A 477 -2.16 -3.56 -13.12
C LEU A 477 -3.06 -2.40 -12.68
N GLU A 478 -2.45 -1.24 -12.51
CA GLU A 478 -3.18 0.01 -12.28
C GLU A 478 -2.74 1.02 -13.34
N ILE A 479 -3.65 1.42 -14.23
CA ILE A 479 -3.33 2.30 -15.35
C ILE A 479 -4.41 3.34 -15.58
N TYR A 480 -3.99 4.53 -15.97
CA TYR A 480 -4.89 5.60 -16.36
C TYR A 480 -4.85 5.73 -17.89
N VAL A 481 -5.98 5.57 -18.57
CA VAL A 481 -6.07 5.61 -20.05
C VAL A 481 -6.94 6.79 -20.45
N ALA A 482 -6.50 7.63 -21.38
CA ALA A 482 -7.23 8.83 -21.78
C ALA A 482 -8.66 8.51 -22.24
N SER A 483 -8.76 7.64 -23.24
CA SER A 483 -10.03 7.11 -23.74
C SER A 483 -9.88 5.62 -24.01
N VAL A 484 -10.70 4.79 -23.38
CA VAL A 484 -10.61 3.33 -23.52
C VAL A 484 -11.24 2.88 -24.83
N ARG A 485 -10.47 2.19 -25.67
CA ARG A 485 -10.93 1.58 -26.93
C ARG A 485 -11.28 0.11 -26.75
N PRO A 486 -12.10 -0.47 -27.65
CA PRO A 486 -12.32 -1.91 -27.69
C PRO A 486 -11.02 -2.73 -27.75
N GLU A 487 -10.02 -2.25 -28.50
CA GLU A 487 -8.71 -2.90 -28.59
C GLU A 487 -7.97 -2.92 -27.25
N ASP A 488 -8.10 -1.86 -26.44
CA ASP A 488 -7.45 -1.76 -25.14
C ASP A 488 -8.01 -2.83 -24.18
N VAL A 489 -9.34 -2.96 -24.13
CA VAL A 489 -10.01 -4.02 -23.35
C VAL A 489 -9.55 -5.40 -23.78
N ARG A 490 -9.45 -5.65 -25.10
CA ARG A 490 -8.98 -6.92 -25.64
C ARG A 490 -7.53 -7.23 -25.25
N ILE A 491 -6.64 -6.24 -25.30
CA ILE A 491 -5.22 -6.41 -24.91
C ILE A 491 -5.12 -6.75 -23.43
N LEU A 492 -5.78 -5.96 -22.56
CA LEU A 492 -5.80 -6.18 -21.11
C LEU A 492 -6.43 -7.53 -20.75
N GLY A 493 -7.55 -7.87 -21.40
CA GLY A 493 -8.28 -9.11 -21.20
C GLY A 493 -7.54 -10.37 -21.66
N SER A 494 -6.48 -10.21 -22.46
CA SER A 494 -5.62 -11.30 -22.92
C SER A 494 -4.49 -11.64 -21.95
N ILE A 495 -4.25 -10.83 -20.91
CA ILE A 495 -3.18 -11.07 -19.93
C ILE A 495 -3.58 -12.26 -19.05
N PRO A 496 -2.86 -13.40 -19.10
CA PRO A 496 -3.34 -14.65 -18.53
C PRO A 496 -3.29 -14.69 -17.00
N THR A 497 -2.36 -13.99 -16.37
CA THR A 497 -2.12 -14.04 -14.92
C THR A 497 -2.73 -12.87 -14.15
N LEU A 498 -3.43 -11.96 -14.82
CA LEU A 498 -3.94 -10.74 -14.21
C LEU A 498 -5.04 -11.07 -13.19
N LEU A 499 -4.82 -10.69 -11.94
CA LEU A 499 -5.73 -10.90 -10.82
C LEU A 499 -6.42 -9.61 -10.39
N ILE A 500 -5.72 -8.47 -10.49
CA ILE A 500 -6.17 -7.16 -10.04
C ILE A 500 -5.99 -6.16 -11.19
N LEU A 501 -7.08 -5.51 -11.58
CA LEU A 501 -7.06 -4.44 -12.57
C LEU A 501 -7.76 -3.21 -12.00
N LYS A 502 -7.04 -2.10 -11.93
CA LYS A 502 -7.56 -0.76 -11.63
C LYS A 502 -7.40 0.10 -12.86
N LEU A 503 -8.51 0.53 -13.45
CA LEU A 503 -8.54 1.32 -14.66
C LEU A 503 -9.22 2.65 -14.38
N LYS A 504 -8.52 3.75 -14.64
CA LYS A 504 -9.11 5.09 -14.60
C LYS A 504 -9.10 5.69 -15.98
N THR A 505 -10.20 6.31 -16.39
CA THR A 505 -10.29 6.92 -17.72
C THR A 505 -11.20 8.13 -17.75
N PHE A 506 -11.04 8.99 -18.75
CA PHE A 506 -12.01 10.05 -19.00
C PHE A 506 -13.30 9.46 -19.56
N ASN A 507 -13.22 8.63 -20.60
CA ASN A 507 -14.37 8.08 -21.33
C ASN A 507 -14.00 6.85 -22.19
N GLY A 508 -14.98 6.27 -22.88
CA GLY A 508 -14.74 5.34 -24.00
C GLY A 508 -14.81 6.04 -25.37
N THR A 509 -14.09 5.55 -26.38
CA THR A 509 -13.93 6.25 -27.68
C THR A 509 -15.24 6.47 -28.44
N ASP A 510 -16.25 5.63 -28.24
CA ASP A 510 -17.59 5.75 -28.85
C ASP A 510 -18.68 6.01 -27.81
N GLY A 511 -18.30 6.56 -26.65
CA GLY A 511 -19.19 6.68 -25.50
C GLY A 511 -19.68 5.32 -25.01
N ARG A 512 -18.92 4.24 -25.25
CA ARG A 512 -19.18 2.90 -24.75
C ARG A 512 -17.88 2.20 -24.37
N ILE A 513 -17.91 1.45 -23.28
CA ILE A 513 -16.88 0.49 -22.86
C ILE A 513 -17.57 -0.87 -22.75
N LEU A 514 -17.16 -1.79 -23.61
CA LEU A 514 -17.67 -3.16 -23.64
C LEU A 514 -16.60 -4.07 -23.05
N ILE A 515 -16.90 -4.68 -21.90
CA ILE A 515 -15.96 -5.53 -21.18
C ILE A 515 -16.15 -6.99 -21.60
N HIS A 516 -15.09 -7.57 -22.15
CA HIS A 516 -15.04 -8.98 -22.54
C HIS A 516 -13.66 -9.58 -22.24
N GLY A 517 -13.59 -10.90 -21.98
CA GLY A 517 -12.34 -11.59 -21.62
C GLY A 517 -12.05 -11.63 -20.12
N PHE A 518 -10.76 -11.59 -19.73
CA PHE A 518 -10.27 -11.62 -18.34
C PHE A 518 -10.50 -12.94 -17.57
N SER A 519 -9.80 -14.00 -17.97
CA SER A 519 -10.03 -15.36 -17.45
C SER A 519 -9.75 -15.56 -15.95
N ASN A 520 -8.81 -14.80 -15.36
CA ASN A 520 -8.35 -15.00 -13.98
C ASN A 520 -8.57 -13.80 -13.05
N LEU A 521 -9.21 -12.75 -13.54
CA LEU A 521 -9.37 -11.51 -12.79
C LEU A 521 -10.27 -11.73 -11.58
N LYS A 522 -9.82 -11.31 -10.41
CA LYS A 522 -10.52 -11.41 -9.11
C LYS A 522 -11.01 -10.05 -8.62
N TYR A 523 -10.33 -8.98 -9.00
CA TYR A 523 -10.71 -7.61 -8.72
C TYR A 523 -10.70 -6.74 -9.97
N PHE A 524 -11.76 -5.97 -10.12
CA PHE A 524 -11.87 -4.96 -11.14
C PHE A 524 -12.34 -3.65 -10.53
N HIS A 525 -11.54 -2.60 -10.67
CA HIS A 525 -11.90 -1.23 -10.38
C HIS A 525 -11.93 -0.43 -11.68
N LEU A 526 -13.04 0.26 -11.93
CA LEU A 526 -13.17 1.21 -13.04
C LEU A 526 -13.66 2.57 -12.53
N GLU A 527 -12.86 3.61 -12.76
CA GLU A 527 -13.23 5.00 -12.49
C GLU A 527 -13.39 5.78 -13.81
N LEU A 528 -14.62 6.26 -14.05
CA LEU A 528 -14.98 7.13 -15.18
C LEU A 528 -15.04 8.59 -14.72
N LEU A 529 -14.08 9.38 -15.19
CA LEU A 529 -13.97 10.79 -14.81
C LEU A 529 -15.01 11.67 -15.49
N TYR A 530 -15.40 11.36 -16.73
CA TYR A 530 -16.44 12.09 -17.45
C TYR A 530 -17.74 11.29 -17.56
N CYS A 531 -18.83 12.02 -17.76
CA CYS A 531 -20.16 11.46 -18.02
C CYS A 531 -20.35 11.21 -19.53
N GLY A 532 -21.26 10.31 -19.93
CA GLY A 532 -21.53 10.02 -21.36
C GLY A 532 -20.92 8.73 -21.90
N THR A 533 -20.47 7.83 -21.02
CA THR A 533 -19.95 6.50 -21.42
C THR A 533 -20.86 5.41 -20.88
N SER A 534 -21.44 4.61 -21.76
CA SER A 534 -22.15 3.37 -21.42
C SER A 534 -21.14 2.29 -21.06
N LEU A 535 -21.35 1.60 -19.93
CA LEU A 535 -20.53 0.46 -19.51
C LEU A 535 -21.37 -0.81 -19.61
N GLU A 536 -20.83 -1.87 -20.23
CA GLU A 536 -21.50 -3.16 -20.33
C GLU A 536 -20.52 -4.32 -20.17
N PHE A 537 -20.87 -5.29 -19.33
CA PHE A 537 -20.16 -6.56 -19.16
C PHE A 537 -20.81 -7.64 -20.03
N GLU A 538 -20.06 -8.21 -20.97
CA GLU A 538 -20.59 -9.27 -21.84
C GLU A 538 -20.73 -10.61 -21.10
N GLU A 539 -21.63 -11.46 -21.60
CA GLU A 539 -21.77 -12.83 -21.14
C GLU A 539 -20.44 -13.60 -21.25
N GLY A 540 -20.04 -14.27 -20.17
CA GLY A 540 -18.78 -15.01 -20.10
C GLY A 540 -17.53 -14.16 -19.83
N SER A 541 -17.68 -12.83 -19.68
CA SER A 541 -16.60 -11.97 -19.18
C SER A 541 -16.28 -12.28 -17.71
N MET A 542 -15.01 -12.11 -17.33
CA MET A 542 -14.56 -12.09 -15.93
C MET A 542 -15.12 -13.24 -15.05
N PRO A 543 -14.99 -14.53 -15.45
CA PRO A 543 -15.69 -15.65 -14.79
C PRO A 543 -15.23 -15.93 -13.35
N ARG A 544 -14.16 -15.30 -12.88
CA ARG A 544 -13.58 -15.47 -11.53
C ARG A 544 -13.60 -14.19 -10.70
N LEU A 545 -14.32 -13.16 -11.14
CA LEU A 545 -14.36 -11.86 -10.46
C LEU A 545 -15.07 -11.97 -9.12
N GLU A 546 -14.35 -11.70 -8.04
CA GLU A 546 -14.86 -11.79 -6.68
C GLU A 546 -15.30 -10.42 -6.15
N HIS A 547 -14.68 -9.33 -6.63
CA HIS A 547 -14.95 -7.97 -6.20
C HIS A 547 -14.94 -6.98 -7.37
N LEU A 548 -16.04 -6.24 -7.50
CA LEU A 548 -16.22 -5.17 -8.48
C LEU A 548 -16.34 -3.82 -7.76
N GLU A 549 -15.54 -2.85 -8.19
CA GLU A 549 -15.61 -1.47 -7.73
C GLU A 549 -15.81 -0.53 -8.92
N LEU A 550 -16.87 0.29 -8.87
CA LEU A 550 -17.22 1.22 -9.94
C LEU A 550 -17.36 2.63 -9.38
N GLU A 551 -16.67 3.59 -10.00
CA GLU A 551 -16.85 5.01 -9.71
C GLU A 551 -17.15 5.76 -11.01
N PHE A 552 -18.27 6.46 -11.08
CA PHE A 552 -18.62 7.22 -12.28
C PHE A 552 -19.52 8.41 -11.99
N ARG A 553 -19.50 9.39 -12.89
CA ARG A 553 -20.28 10.63 -12.78
C ARG A 553 -21.61 10.53 -13.52
N VAL A 554 -22.69 10.88 -12.83
CA VAL A 554 -24.03 10.95 -13.42
C VAL A 554 -24.56 12.38 -13.31
N HIS A 555 -24.82 13.01 -14.46
CA HIS A 555 -25.39 14.36 -14.54
C HIS A 555 -26.81 14.37 -15.15
N GLN A 556 -27.08 13.66 -16.26
CA GLN A 556 -28.41 13.55 -16.90
C GLN A 556 -28.63 12.15 -17.53
N MET A 557 -29.86 11.83 -17.97
CA MET A 557 -30.20 10.55 -18.65
C MET A 557 -29.36 10.27 -19.89
N ASP A 558 -29.00 11.31 -20.65
CA ASP A 558 -28.17 11.20 -21.86
C ASP A 558 -26.75 10.70 -21.56
N CYS A 559 -26.32 10.71 -20.28
CA CYS A 559 -24.98 10.29 -19.87
C CYS A 559 -24.71 8.78 -19.97
N LEU A 560 -25.72 7.95 -20.28
CA LEU A 560 -25.58 6.51 -20.47
C LEU A 560 -25.73 6.07 -21.93
N ASN A 561 -25.82 7.02 -22.88
CA ASN A 561 -26.12 6.71 -24.29
C ASN A 561 -27.33 5.77 -24.48
N GLY A 562 -28.32 5.87 -23.58
CA GLY A 562 -29.60 5.14 -23.68
C GLY A 562 -29.60 3.68 -23.20
N SER A 563 -28.50 3.13 -22.67
CA SER A 563 -28.49 1.77 -22.08
C SER A 563 -28.31 1.80 -20.56
N PRO A 564 -29.36 1.49 -19.77
CA PRO A 564 -29.23 1.34 -18.33
C PRO A 564 -28.70 -0.04 -17.91
N ASN A 565 -28.53 -0.98 -18.84
CA ASN A 565 -28.12 -2.34 -18.53
C ASN A 565 -26.60 -2.44 -18.52
N PHE A 566 -26.03 -2.69 -17.34
CA PHE A 566 -24.60 -2.82 -17.16
C PHE A 566 -24.10 -4.23 -17.45
N GLY A 567 -24.97 -5.24 -17.54
CA GLY A 567 -24.55 -6.64 -17.72
C GLY A 567 -23.93 -7.26 -16.46
N ILE A 568 -24.09 -6.64 -15.28
CA ILE A 568 -23.52 -7.12 -14.01
C ILE A 568 -24.03 -8.52 -13.66
N GLN A 569 -25.26 -8.86 -14.06
CA GLN A 569 -25.86 -10.19 -13.94
C GLN A 569 -25.04 -11.33 -14.58
N HIS A 570 -24.13 -11.01 -15.52
CA HIS A 570 -23.26 -12.01 -16.15
C HIS A 570 -22.06 -12.42 -15.25
N LEU A 571 -21.80 -11.69 -14.17
CA LEU A 571 -20.63 -11.86 -13.29
C LEU A 571 -20.91 -12.83 -12.13
N SER A 572 -21.05 -14.11 -12.44
CA SER A 572 -21.54 -15.15 -11.51
C SER A 572 -20.68 -15.43 -10.25
N ALA A 573 -19.40 -15.05 -10.24
CA ALA A 573 -18.47 -15.27 -9.13
C ALA A 573 -18.43 -14.10 -8.11
N LEU A 574 -19.17 -13.02 -8.35
CA LEU A 574 -19.13 -11.82 -7.52
C LEU A 574 -19.57 -12.09 -6.08
N ARG A 575 -18.76 -11.62 -5.14
CA ARG A 575 -19.01 -11.69 -3.69
C ARG A 575 -19.20 -10.32 -3.06
N LYS A 576 -18.54 -9.31 -3.63
CA LYS A 576 -18.55 -7.92 -3.16
C LYS A 576 -18.71 -6.96 -4.33
N VAL A 577 -19.60 -5.98 -4.19
CA VAL A 577 -19.76 -4.90 -5.17
C VAL A 577 -19.78 -3.57 -4.43
N GLU A 578 -18.95 -2.63 -4.88
CA GLU A 578 -18.89 -1.25 -4.38
C GLU A 578 -19.12 -0.29 -5.53
N VAL A 579 -20.09 0.61 -5.38
CA VAL A 579 -20.44 1.57 -6.43
C VAL A 579 -20.49 2.96 -5.82
N CYS A 580 -19.67 3.86 -6.35
CA CYS A 580 -19.67 5.28 -6.04
C CYS A 580 -20.27 6.06 -7.22
N ILE A 581 -21.46 6.61 -7.02
CA ILE A 581 -22.10 7.49 -8.00
C ILE A 581 -21.85 8.93 -7.58
N LEU A 582 -21.06 9.65 -8.38
CA LEU A 582 -20.81 11.07 -8.17
C LEU A 582 -21.90 11.90 -8.87
N CYS A 583 -22.68 12.65 -8.08
CA CYS A 583 -23.65 13.62 -8.57
C CYS A 583 -23.41 15.00 -7.91
N ASN A 584 -23.93 16.09 -8.48
CA ASN A 584 -23.91 17.38 -7.79
C ASN A 584 -24.98 17.44 -6.68
N PHE A 585 -24.70 16.87 -5.51
CA PHE A 585 -25.53 17.07 -4.32
C PHE A 585 -25.28 18.45 -3.69
N GLY A 586 -25.93 19.47 -4.24
CA GLY A 586 -26.22 20.67 -3.45
C GLY A 586 -25.45 21.94 -3.80
N ASN A 587 -25.17 22.18 -5.08
CA ASN A 587 -24.94 23.55 -5.50
C ASN A 587 -26.28 24.31 -5.40
N ARG A 588 -26.48 25.13 -4.35
CA ARG A 588 -27.73 25.92 -4.15
C ARG A 588 -28.02 26.87 -5.33
N ASP A 589 -27.00 27.14 -6.14
CA ASP A 589 -27.08 27.98 -7.34
C ASP A 589 -27.34 27.19 -8.63
N ASN A 590 -27.41 25.84 -8.60
CA ASN A 590 -27.79 25.02 -9.75
C ASN A 590 -29.26 24.51 -9.59
N PRO A 591 -30.22 25.04 -10.36
CA PRO A 591 -31.63 24.62 -10.29
C PRO A 591 -31.86 23.16 -10.71
N LEU A 592 -30.88 22.49 -11.32
CA LEU A 592 -30.96 21.08 -11.75
C LEU A 592 -30.42 20.08 -10.70
N ALA A 593 -29.77 20.53 -9.64
CA ALA A 593 -29.12 19.64 -8.65
C ALA A 593 -30.07 18.58 -8.05
N GLY A 594 -31.36 18.94 -7.85
CA GLY A 594 -32.38 18.00 -7.40
C GLY A 594 -32.73 16.91 -8.42
N LEU A 595 -32.64 17.22 -9.72
CA LEU A 595 -32.91 16.29 -10.81
C LEU A 595 -31.73 15.34 -11.05
N GLU A 596 -30.49 15.84 -10.99
CA GLU A 596 -29.27 15.01 -11.10
C GLU A 596 -29.21 13.96 -9.98
N CYS A 597 -29.60 14.33 -8.77
CA CYS A 597 -29.75 13.43 -7.62
C CYS A 597 -30.79 12.31 -7.88
N CYS A 598 -31.92 12.63 -8.51
CA CYS A 598 -32.93 11.62 -8.87
C CYS A 598 -32.39 10.63 -9.92
N PHE A 599 -31.58 11.08 -10.88
CA PHE A 599 -30.96 10.20 -11.86
C PHE A 599 -29.92 9.27 -11.24
N GLY A 600 -29.02 9.80 -10.41
CA GLY A 600 -28.06 8.96 -9.68
C GLY A 600 -28.76 7.88 -8.85
N LYS A 601 -29.88 8.22 -8.20
CA LYS A 601 -30.71 7.24 -7.47
C LYS A 601 -31.34 6.19 -8.38
N PHE A 602 -31.90 6.60 -9.52
CA PHE A 602 -32.48 5.69 -10.49
C PHE A 602 -31.44 4.68 -11.02
N ILE A 603 -30.23 5.12 -11.34
CA ILE A 603 -29.13 4.24 -11.76
C ILE A 603 -28.70 3.31 -10.63
N GLY A 604 -28.59 3.84 -9.41
CA GLY A 604 -28.35 3.03 -8.22
C GLY A 604 -29.38 1.90 -8.06
N MET A 605 -30.67 2.18 -8.27
CA MET A 605 -31.72 1.17 -8.21
C MET A 605 -31.61 0.09 -9.29
N ILE A 606 -31.20 0.45 -10.51
CA ILE A 606 -30.99 -0.54 -11.59
C ILE A 606 -29.84 -1.47 -11.25
N ILE A 607 -28.71 -0.90 -10.81
CA ILE A 607 -27.54 -1.68 -10.40
C ILE A 607 -27.87 -2.58 -9.21
N GLU A 608 -28.61 -2.07 -8.23
CA GLU A 608 -29.07 -2.85 -7.09
C GLU A 608 -29.95 -4.03 -7.53
N ALA A 609 -30.89 -3.81 -8.45
CA ALA A 609 -31.72 -4.88 -9.00
C ALA A 609 -30.90 -5.95 -9.76
N ASP A 610 -29.90 -5.55 -10.55
CA ASP A 610 -29.00 -6.47 -11.25
C ASP A 610 -28.16 -7.30 -10.26
N ILE A 611 -27.75 -6.69 -9.14
CA ILE A 611 -26.99 -7.36 -8.08
C ILE A 611 -27.87 -8.31 -7.25
N GLU A 612 -29.11 -7.93 -6.94
CA GLU A 612 -30.07 -8.80 -6.26
C GLU A 612 -30.38 -10.07 -7.06
N ALA A 613 -30.26 -10.01 -8.39
CA ALA A 613 -30.41 -11.18 -9.26
C ALA A 613 -29.20 -12.15 -9.19
N LEU A 614 -28.06 -11.75 -8.60
CA LEU A 614 -26.88 -12.60 -8.48
C LEU A 614 -27.00 -13.59 -7.31
N PRO A 615 -26.74 -14.90 -7.52
CA PRO A 615 -26.92 -15.92 -6.49
C PRO A 615 -25.91 -15.86 -5.33
N ASN A 616 -24.74 -15.21 -5.53
CA ASN A 616 -23.59 -15.32 -4.64
C ASN A 616 -23.11 -13.98 -4.03
N CYS A 617 -23.76 -12.85 -4.36
CA CYS A 617 -23.31 -11.55 -3.87
C CYS A 617 -23.63 -11.41 -2.37
N SER A 618 -22.59 -11.34 -1.55
CA SER A 618 -22.69 -11.33 -0.08
C SER A 618 -22.57 -9.94 0.54
N SER A 619 -22.07 -8.97 -0.22
CA SER A 619 -21.79 -7.60 0.23
C SER A 619 -22.00 -6.62 -0.91
N PHE A 620 -22.91 -5.67 -0.72
CA PHE A 620 -23.13 -4.57 -1.65
C PHE A 620 -23.05 -3.24 -0.89
N LEU A 621 -22.32 -2.29 -1.45
CA LEU A 621 -22.19 -0.94 -0.91
C LEU A 621 -22.41 0.07 -2.04
N LEU A 622 -23.48 0.85 -1.90
CA LEU A 622 -23.80 1.96 -2.79
C LEU A 622 -23.55 3.28 -2.05
N GLN A 623 -22.66 4.10 -2.60
CA GLN A 623 -22.34 5.41 -2.08
C GLN A 623 -22.70 6.49 -3.10
N TYR A 624 -23.21 7.61 -2.58
CA TYR A 624 -23.48 8.80 -3.35
C TYR A 624 -22.51 9.88 -2.92
N GLY A 625 -21.58 10.22 -3.80
CA GLY A 625 -20.58 11.24 -3.55
C GLY A 625 -21.00 12.59 -4.13
N ASN A 626 -20.46 13.63 -3.53
CA ASN A 626 -20.55 14.99 -4.04
C ASN A 626 -19.37 15.27 -4.95
N VAL A 627 -19.60 15.91 -6.11
CA VAL A 627 -18.48 16.42 -6.93
C VAL A 627 -17.68 17.43 -6.08
N PRO A 628 -16.38 17.22 -5.84
CA PRO A 628 -15.59 18.11 -4.99
C PRO A 628 -15.37 19.45 -5.70
N PHE A 629 -16.30 20.38 -5.45
CA PHE A 629 -16.24 21.83 -5.72
C PHE A 629 -16.12 22.33 -7.17
N GLY A 630 -16.88 23.40 -7.42
CA GLY A 630 -16.66 24.32 -8.54
C GLY A 630 -17.43 23.95 -9.79
N ASN A 631 -18.05 24.96 -10.39
CA ASN A 631 -18.90 24.97 -11.56
C ASN A 631 -18.16 24.55 -12.87
N VAL A 632 -17.43 23.44 -12.87
CA VAL A 632 -16.92 22.83 -14.10
C VAL A 632 -18.08 22.04 -14.66
N ALA A 633 -18.75 22.61 -15.67
CA ALA A 633 -19.73 21.87 -16.46
C ALA A 633 -19.15 20.48 -16.78
N CYS A 634 -19.91 19.39 -16.58
CA CYS A 634 -19.46 18.08 -17.08
C CYS A 634 -19.08 18.27 -18.54
N GLU A 635 -17.84 17.99 -18.90
CA GLU A 635 -17.44 17.89 -20.30
C GLU A 635 -18.09 16.61 -20.83
N HIS A 636 -19.37 16.73 -21.21
CA HIS A 636 -20.12 15.67 -21.87
C HIS A 636 -19.35 15.30 -23.16
N TYR A 637 -19.21 14.00 -23.41
CA TYR A 637 -18.48 13.42 -24.54
C TYR A 637 -18.73 14.13 -25.90
N THR A 638 -19.91 14.73 -26.11
CA THR A 638 -20.29 15.43 -27.35
C THR A 638 -19.56 16.76 -27.63
N LYS A 639 -18.56 17.18 -26.85
CA LYS A 639 -17.81 18.43 -27.13
C LYS A 639 -16.32 18.32 -27.42
N ILE A 640 -15.74 17.12 -27.49
CA ILE A 640 -14.30 16.96 -27.77
C ILE A 640 -14.01 16.59 -29.24
N VAL A 641 -15.01 16.20 -30.04
CA VAL A 641 -14.78 15.67 -31.40
C VAL A 641 -15.13 16.64 -32.55
N GLU A 642 -15.53 17.89 -32.30
CA GLU A 642 -15.91 18.82 -33.41
C GLU A 642 -15.23 20.19 -33.47
N THR A 643 -14.21 20.46 -32.66
CA THR A 643 -13.41 21.68 -32.83
C THR A 643 -11.94 21.37 -32.68
N ASP A 644 -11.34 20.86 -33.75
CA ASP A 644 -10.05 21.31 -34.32
C ASP A 644 -9.54 20.24 -35.30
N CYS A 645 -10.02 20.28 -36.56
CA CYS A 645 -9.22 19.86 -37.72
C CYS A 645 -9.84 20.10 -39.10
N GLU A 646 -11.14 20.40 -39.24
CA GLU A 646 -11.74 20.56 -40.57
C GLU A 646 -12.70 21.73 -40.63
N LYS A 647 -12.20 22.95 -40.85
CA LYS A 647 -12.99 24.09 -41.36
C LYS A 647 -12.18 25.30 -41.82
N GLU A 648 -11.08 25.08 -42.55
CA GLU A 648 -10.53 26.11 -43.43
C GLU A 648 -9.97 25.47 -44.72
N ASP A 649 -10.82 24.87 -45.52
CA ASP A 649 -10.50 24.63 -46.93
C ASP A 649 -11.79 24.42 -47.72
N GLU A 650 -12.49 25.54 -48.00
CA GLU A 650 -13.32 25.70 -49.21
C GLU A 650 -13.99 27.09 -49.24
N ALA A 651 -13.20 28.14 -49.51
CA ALA A 651 -13.70 29.35 -50.18
C ALA A 651 -12.54 30.26 -50.60
N GLY A 652 -12.11 30.18 -51.88
CA GLY A 652 -11.36 31.27 -52.50
C GLY A 652 -10.19 30.88 -53.39
N ARG A 653 -10.45 30.25 -54.55
CA ARG A 653 -9.50 30.30 -55.68
C ARG A 653 -9.47 31.72 -56.26
N GLY A 654 -8.33 32.40 -56.13
CA GLY A 654 -8.00 33.63 -56.87
C GLY A 654 -6.48 33.82 -56.93
N LYS A 655 -5.91 33.68 -58.13
CA LYS A 655 -4.47 33.64 -58.43
C LYS A 655 -3.68 34.92 -58.02
N VAL A 656 -2.41 34.74 -57.63
CA VAL A 656 -1.15 35.27 -58.23
C VAL A 656 -0.10 35.62 -57.14
N GLY A 657 1.11 35.04 -57.25
CA GLY A 657 2.37 35.77 -57.01
C GLY A 657 3.22 35.47 -55.76
N SER A 658 4.29 34.68 -55.98
CA SER A 658 5.65 34.78 -55.40
C SER A 658 5.92 34.95 -53.89
N ALA A 659 6.70 33.99 -53.37
CA ALA A 659 7.84 34.12 -52.44
C ALA A 659 7.68 34.84 -51.07
N GLY A 660 8.08 34.12 -50.01
CA GLY A 660 8.52 34.71 -48.74
C GLY A 660 7.86 34.07 -47.51
N ALA A 661 8.67 33.45 -46.65
CA ALA A 661 8.29 33.03 -45.31
C ALA A 661 7.82 34.21 -44.44
N PRO A 662 6.98 33.97 -43.39
CA PRO A 662 7.03 34.87 -42.25
C PRO A 662 7.06 34.19 -40.87
N HIS A 663 7.75 34.91 -39.99
CA HIS A 663 7.87 34.82 -38.55
C HIS A 663 6.53 34.77 -37.80
N TRP A 664 6.51 34.04 -36.67
CA TRP A 664 5.45 34.14 -35.66
C TRP A 664 5.85 35.11 -34.56
N HIS A 665 5.08 36.20 -34.43
CA HIS A 665 5.09 37.12 -33.30
C HIS A 665 4.20 36.55 -32.18
N VAL A 666 4.76 36.44 -30.97
CA VAL A 666 4.04 36.14 -29.74
C VAL A 666 3.46 37.44 -29.19
N GLY A 667 2.14 37.50 -29.03
CA GLY A 667 1.45 38.60 -28.38
C GLY A 667 1.50 38.48 -26.87
N GLU A 668 2.25 39.37 -26.22
CA GLU A 668 2.10 39.72 -24.81
C GLU A 668 0.71 40.31 -24.58
N ASN A 669 -0.02 39.83 -23.57
CA ASN A 669 -0.83 40.63 -22.65
C ASN A 669 -1.62 39.71 -21.72
N TYR A 670 -1.29 39.74 -20.42
CA TYR A 670 -2.18 39.70 -19.24
C TYR A 670 -1.37 39.27 -18.00
N PHE A 671 -0.55 40.19 -17.47
CA PHE A 671 -0.08 40.13 -16.08
C PHE A 671 -0.23 41.53 -15.47
N ARG A 672 -1.27 41.71 -14.67
CA ARG A 672 -1.37 42.80 -13.69
C ARG A 672 -2.45 42.46 -12.67
N MET A 673 -2.08 41.83 -11.56
CA MET A 673 -2.68 42.15 -10.26
C MET A 673 -1.62 42.14 -9.18
N SER A 674 -1.73 43.16 -8.36
CA SER A 674 -0.71 43.78 -7.53
C SER A 674 -0.61 43.12 -6.17
N PHE A 675 0.61 43.04 -5.63
CA PHE A 675 0.85 42.88 -4.21
C PHE A 675 0.32 44.07 -3.42
N GLY A 676 -0.32 43.77 -2.29
CA GLY A 676 -0.65 44.64 -1.17
C GLY A 676 -0.82 43.78 0.06
#